data_AF-A0A496DGJ6-F1
#
_entry.id   AF-A0A496DGJ6-F1
#
_cell.length_a   1.000
_cell.length_b   1.000
_cell.length_c   1.000
_cell.angle_alpha   90.00
_cell.angle_beta   90.00
_cell.angle_gamma   90.00
#
_symmetry.space_group_name_H-M   'P 1'
#
loop_
_entity.id
_entity.type
_entity.pdbx_description
1 polymer ?
#
loop_
_entity_poly.entity_id
_entity_poly.type
_entity_poly.pdbx_seq_one_letter_code
_entity_poly.pdbx_strand_id
1 'polypeptide(L)'
;MFFRKDVGVSSASLKAYNKCMLVSLLASFFAVSTVNAQVNERGDSVIVIKGQVSDYYITVSQKHFLEGTITGPDGKPLEGATVMFTASPVHYTTDATGYYKIQASRYDHELFVYYPGMKYAYRAFGDNDTKIDIRMEADPRDVRVKAPQQATRWFDATADHPSTYCNPMNLSYCFRANLPDLVKNGSFRSTADPMMVMYKGEYFLFATNQAGFYYSKDLSNWEFVFAGFQRYPEDDDLCAPAAFVSGDTLFYTGSTYAGLPIWYSTNPKSGKFKRYVEKTALPSWDPAFLLDDDGRLYMYYGSSNEFALKGVELDRRDFHPISKIQEIMMLRPEEHGWERFGMNNDDSTTLAPFTEGAFVTKHNGKYYFQYGAPGTEFKVYADGVYVSDKPMGPFTYQKHNPMSYKPGGFVQGAGHGGTFEDAYGNYWHVATCMLSLKYKFERRIGLYPTAFDKDGVMYSNTAFGDYPLLTPKGKVDDIANTFSGWMLLSYGKPVMASSMDSTLVPENVTDESMRTFWSARSGEPGEWLQISLEGLKEVRAIQLNYYEHRAVQHNKAMDLYHQYRIYHSIDGQNWELVVDKSDNDKDVPHDYIELREPLKTRYLKIVNEHVPSGNFAMSGFRIFGNGLGEAPAAVKNLKVERSKADKRNAMITWEPVKEAYAYNIYYGIAPDKLYNSITVLGDTMYDFRGLDKDTDYYFSIEALGESGRSPMSKVLRR
;
A
#
# COMPACT_ATOMS: atom_id res chain seq x y z
N MET A 1 -29.18 -7.08 -12.39
CA MET A 1 -30.13 -7.49 -13.45
C MET A 1 -29.40 -7.41 -14.79
N PHE A 2 -28.90 -8.55 -15.32
CA PHE A 2 -28.19 -8.61 -16.60
C PHE A 2 -28.96 -9.54 -17.55
N PHE A 3 -29.43 -9.03 -18.68
CA PHE A 3 -29.91 -9.86 -19.77
C PHE A 3 -28.73 -10.31 -20.63
N ARG A 4 -28.56 -11.64 -20.69
CA ARG A 4 -27.86 -12.35 -21.76
C ARG A 4 -28.46 -11.97 -23.11
N LYS A 5 -27.59 -11.79 -24.11
CA LYS A 5 -27.95 -12.08 -25.51
C LYS A 5 -26.97 -13.12 -26.05
N ASP A 6 -27.46 -14.35 -26.13
CA ASP A 6 -26.95 -15.37 -27.01
C ASP A 6 -27.19 -14.95 -28.46
N VAL A 7 -26.15 -14.96 -29.31
CA VAL A 7 -26.31 -15.11 -30.76
C VAL A 7 -25.16 -15.94 -31.33
N GLY A 8 -25.48 -17.20 -31.63
CA GLY A 8 -25.25 -17.82 -32.94
C GLY A 8 -23.81 -17.96 -33.45
N VAL A 9 -23.22 -19.14 -33.18
CA VAL A 9 -22.12 -19.70 -33.96
C VAL A 9 -22.63 -20.09 -35.35
N SER A 10 -21.93 -19.67 -36.41
CA SER A 10 -22.03 -20.31 -37.74
C SER A 10 -20.65 -20.76 -38.21
N SER A 11 -20.62 -21.96 -38.77
CA SER A 11 -19.47 -22.76 -39.17
C SER A 11 -18.94 -22.42 -40.57
N ALA A 12 -17.62 -22.26 -40.71
CA ALA A 12 -16.79 -22.60 -41.89
C ALA A 12 -15.34 -22.19 -41.52
N SER A 13 -14.26 -22.94 -41.69
CA SER A 13 -13.95 -24.02 -42.63
C SER A 13 -12.73 -24.81 -42.14
N LEU A 14 -12.65 -26.04 -42.65
CA LEU A 14 -11.77 -27.15 -42.30
C LEU A 14 -10.45 -27.15 -43.11
N LYS A 15 -9.41 -27.83 -42.58
CA LYS A 15 -8.24 -28.53 -43.20
C LYS A 15 -6.89 -27.98 -42.72
N ALA A 16 -5.86 -28.78 -42.41
CA ALA A 16 -5.61 -30.21 -42.65
C ALA A 16 -4.74 -30.83 -41.54
N TYR A 17 -5.03 -32.10 -41.27
CA TYR A 17 -4.24 -33.06 -40.49
C TYR A 17 -3.04 -33.56 -41.30
N ASN A 18 -1.93 -33.88 -40.61
CA ASN A 18 -1.14 -35.06 -40.98
C ASN A 18 -0.62 -35.78 -39.71
N LYS A 19 -0.89 -37.08 -39.66
CA LYS A 19 -0.56 -38.06 -38.61
C LYS A 19 0.69 -38.84 -39.06
N CYS A 20 1.55 -39.23 -38.11
CA CYS A 20 2.20 -40.54 -38.15
C CYS A 20 2.53 -41.04 -36.72
N MET A 21 2.25 -42.33 -36.51
CA MET A 21 2.42 -43.15 -35.29
C MET A 21 3.92 -43.51 -35.03
N LEU A 22 4.43 -44.17 -33.98
CA LEU A 22 3.94 -45.18 -33.03
C LEU A 22 4.98 -45.39 -31.86
N VAL A 23 4.48 -45.57 -30.63
CA VAL A 23 4.92 -46.36 -29.44
C VAL A 23 6.38 -46.87 -29.24
N SER A 24 6.94 -46.65 -28.04
CA SER A 24 7.60 -47.70 -27.19
C SER A 24 7.82 -47.26 -25.73
N LEU A 25 7.43 -48.12 -24.78
CA LEU A 25 7.74 -48.09 -23.34
C LEU A 25 9.10 -48.77 -23.08
N LEU A 26 9.90 -48.31 -22.10
CA LEU A 26 10.27 -49.05 -20.86
C LEU A 26 11.41 -48.39 -20.05
N ALA A 27 11.26 -48.54 -18.73
CA ALA A 27 12.27 -48.71 -17.67
C ALA A 27 13.12 -47.50 -17.18
N SER A 28 12.82 -47.12 -15.93
CA SER A 28 13.64 -46.34 -15.01
C SER A 28 14.84 -47.14 -14.50
N PHE A 29 16.02 -46.52 -14.39
CA PHE A 29 17.05 -46.89 -13.41
C PHE A 29 17.87 -45.65 -12.99
N PHE A 30 18.06 -45.50 -11.68
CA PHE A 30 18.93 -44.52 -11.05
C PHE A 30 20.37 -44.67 -11.55
N ALA A 31 20.99 -43.58 -12.01
CA ALA A 31 22.42 -43.50 -12.24
C ALA A 31 23.00 -42.31 -11.47
N VAL A 32 23.88 -42.65 -10.52
CA VAL A 32 24.78 -41.75 -9.80
C VAL A 32 25.53 -40.88 -10.82
N SER A 33 25.51 -39.56 -10.63
CA SER A 33 26.12 -38.60 -11.54
C SER A 33 27.64 -38.60 -11.42
N THR A 34 28.32 -39.28 -12.34
CA THR A 34 29.73 -39.05 -12.64
C THR A 34 29.83 -37.94 -13.70
N VAL A 35 30.45 -36.81 -13.34
CA VAL A 35 30.75 -35.71 -14.27
C VAL A 35 31.87 -36.19 -15.20
N ASN A 36 31.55 -36.42 -16.48
CA ASN A 36 32.54 -36.72 -17.51
C ASN A 36 32.81 -35.44 -18.31
N ALA A 37 33.98 -34.84 -18.13
CA ALA A 37 34.46 -33.76 -18.98
C ALA A 37 35.05 -34.35 -20.26
N GLN A 38 34.48 -34.02 -21.42
CA GLN A 38 35.13 -34.26 -22.71
C GLN A 38 35.90 -33.01 -23.12
N VAL A 39 37.21 -33.17 -23.31
CA VAL A 39 38.14 -32.12 -23.77
C VAL A 39 38.31 -32.27 -25.27
N ASN A 40 38.09 -31.19 -26.03
CA ASN A 40 38.33 -31.19 -27.48
C ASN A 40 39.81 -30.90 -27.80
N GLU A 41 40.25 -31.14 -29.04
CA GLU A 41 41.61 -30.91 -29.57
C GLU A 41 42.16 -29.48 -29.35
N ARG A 42 41.30 -28.54 -28.93
CA ARG A 42 41.65 -27.14 -28.63
C ARG A 42 41.76 -26.80 -27.14
N GLY A 43 41.70 -27.79 -26.24
CA GLY A 43 41.88 -27.60 -24.78
C GLY A 43 40.64 -27.10 -24.01
N ASP A 44 39.53 -26.83 -24.70
CA ASP A 44 38.25 -26.50 -24.07
C ASP A 44 37.57 -27.78 -23.58
N SER A 45 36.95 -27.74 -22.39
CA SER A 45 36.18 -28.86 -21.84
C SER A 45 34.70 -28.53 -21.78
N VAL A 46 33.83 -29.49 -22.04
CA VAL A 46 32.38 -29.30 -21.91
C VAL A 46 31.89 -29.98 -20.65
N ILE A 47 31.30 -29.21 -19.74
CA ILE A 47 30.56 -29.75 -18.59
C ILE A 47 29.11 -29.94 -19.03
N VAL A 48 28.66 -31.19 -18.99
CA VAL A 48 27.25 -31.53 -19.25
C VAL A 48 26.50 -31.57 -17.93
N ILE A 49 25.60 -30.63 -17.73
CA ILE A 49 24.66 -30.64 -16.61
C ILE A 49 23.36 -31.26 -17.11
N LYS A 50 23.03 -32.45 -16.58
CA LYS A 50 21.76 -33.11 -16.92
C LYS A 50 20.59 -32.36 -16.30
N GLY A 51 19.81 -31.67 -17.15
CA GLY A 51 18.58 -31.00 -16.76
C GLY A 51 17.36 -31.92 -16.86
N GLN A 52 16.26 -31.54 -16.19
CA GLN A 52 15.02 -32.32 -16.16
C GLN A 52 14.22 -32.27 -17.48
N VAL A 53 14.56 -31.33 -18.38
CA VAL A 53 13.89 -31.11 -19.68
C VAL A 53 14.88 -31.19 -20.86
N SER A 54 16.13 -30.76 -20.68
CA SER A 54 17.23 -30.93 -21.65
C SER A 54 18.60 -30.90 -20.95
N ASP A 55 19.61 -31.52 -21.55
CA ASP A 55 21.01 -31.38 -21.10
C ASP A 55 21.53 -29.97 -21.39
N TYR A 56 22.24 -29.37 -20.44
CA TYR A 56 22.92 -28.09 -20.59
C TYR A 56 24.42 -28.33 -20.80
N TYR A 57 24.99 -27.75 -21.84
CA TYR A 57 26.40 -27.86 -22.19
C TYR A 57 27.11 -26.56 -21.85
N ILE A 58 28.04 -26.59 -20.89
CA ILE A 58 28.86 -25.44 -20.52
C ILE A 58 30.26 -25.65 -21.08
N THR A 59 30.64 -24.85 -22.06
CA THR A 59 32.02 -24.81 -22.57
C THR A 59 32.90 -24.07 -21.57
N VAL A 60 33.91 -24.75 -21.05
CA VAL A 60 34.96 -24.20 -20.20
C VAL A 60 36.17 -23.95 -21.08
N SER A 61 36.41 -22.68 -21.41
CA SER A 61 37.55 -22.22 -22.19
C SER A 61 38.64 -21.63 -21.30
N GLN A 62 39.87 -21.53 -21.84
CA GLN A 62 40.93 -20.77 -21.17
C GLN A 62 40.52 -19.31 -21.00
N LYS A 63 40.72 -18.79 -19.79
CA LYS A 63 40.37 -17.41 -19.41
C LYS A 63 41.61 -16.64 -19.03
N HIS A 64 41.64 -15.36 -19.32
CA HIS A 64 42.64 -14.40 -18.84
C HIS A 64 41.93 -13.16 -18.29
N PHE A 65 42.67 -12.32 -17.56
CA PHE A 65 42.14 -11.06 -17.07
C PHE A 65 42.67 -9.91 -17.93
N LEU A 66 41.77 -9.01 -18.29
CA LEU A 66 42.09 -7.68 -18.79
C LEU A 66 41.89 -6.69 -17.65
N GLU A 67 42.84 -5.78 -17.48
CA GLU A 67 42.71 -4.69 -16.51
C GLU A 67 43.13 -3.35 -17.12
N GLY A 68 42.77 -2.25 -16.49
CA GLY A 68 43.14 -0.92 -16.98
C GLY A 68 42.35 0.18 -16.31
N THR A 69 42.47 1.38 -16.83
CA THR A 69 41.78 2.56 -16.30
C THR A 69 40.89 3.21 -17.35
N ILE A 70 39.67 3.58 -16.96
CA ILE A 70 38.74 4.38 -17.75
C ILE A 70 38.84 5.85 -17.30
N THR A 71 39.08 6.74 -18.25
CA THR A 71 39.20 8.18 -17.98
C THR A 71 38.29 9.01 -18.90
N GLY A 72 37.90 10.19 -18.42
CA GLY A 72 37.15 11.16 -19.20
C GLY A 72 38.02 11.97 -20.17
N PRO A 73 37.40 12.87 -20.96
CA PRO A 73 38.10 13.75 -21.88
C PRO A 73 39.10 14.70 -21.20
N ASP A 74 38.95 14.96 -19.90
CA ASP A 74 39.89 15.77 -19.11
C ASP A 74 41.03 14.94 -18.50
N GLY A 75 41.05 13.61 -18.74
CA GLY A 75 42.03 12.68 -18.22
C GLY A 75 41.78 12.25 -16.77
N LYS A 76 40.68 12.68 -16.15
CA LYS A 76 40.30 12.22 -14.81
C LYS A 76 39.70 10.82 -14.87
N PRO A 77 39.89 9.99 -13.83
CA PRO A 77 39.21 8.71 -13.73
C PRO A 77 37.68 8.84 -13.75
N LEU A 78 37.01 7.87 -14.35
CA LEU A 78 35.55 7.74 -14.30
C LEU A 78 35.19 6.58 -13.36
N GLU A 79 34.69 6.90 -12.17
CA GLU A 79 34.10 5.94 -11.24
C GLU A 79 32.71 5.53 -11.71
N GLY A 80 32.40 4.23 -11.78
CA GLY A 80 31.09 3.76 -12.23
C GLY A 80 30.97 3.48 -13.75
N ALA A 81 32.04 3.62 -14.52
CA ALA A 81 32.06 3.23 -15.93
C ALA A 81 31.92 1.72 -16.09
N THR A 82 31.00 1.30 -16.97
CA THR A 82 30.71 -0.11 -17.20
C THR A 82 31.54 -0.60 -18.38
N VAL A 83 32.49 -1.50 -18.11
CA VAL A 83 33.33 -2.17 -19.10
C VAL A 83 32.72 -3.54 -19.40
N MET A 84 32.49 -3.83 -20.67
CA MET A 84 31.77 -5.02 -21.16
C MET A 84 32.48 -5.61 -22.38
N PHE A 85 32.09 -6.81 -22.77
CA PHE A 85 32.38 -7.36 -24.09
C PHE A 85 31.14 -7.27 -24.99
N THR A 86 31.32 -7.13 -26.31
CA THR A 86 30.20 -6.98 -27.25
C THR A 86 29.36 -8.25 -27.44
N ALA A 87 29.93 -9.42 -27.20
CA ALA A 87 29.29 -10.72 -27.41
C ALA A 87 29.14 -11.55 -26.11
N SER A 88 29.34 -10.94 -24.94
CA SER A 88 29.30 -11.62 -23.65
C SER A 88 28.64 -10.76 -22.57
N PRO A 89 27.84 -11.35 -21.66
CA PRO A 89 27.16 -10.61 -20.58
C PRO A 89 28.11 -10.21 -19.44
N VAL A 90 29.39 -10.64 -19.49
CA VAL A 90 30.39 -10.31 -18.48
C VAL A 90 30.66 -8.81 -18.52
N HIS A 91 30.61 -8.17 -17.36
CA HIS A 91 30.86 -6.75 -17.20
C HIS A 91 31.58 -6.46 -15.88
N TYR A 92 32.19 -5.28 -15.80
CA TYR A 92 32.82 -4.75 -14.60
C TYR A 92 32.53 -3.25 -14.48
N THR A 93 32.31 -2.77 -13.27
CA THR A 93 32.09 -1.36 -12.98
C THR A 93 33.35 -0.78 -12.34
N THR A 94 33.90 0.30 -12.91
CA THR A 94 35.15 0.89 -12.41
C THR A 94 35.02 1.46 -11.00
N ASP A 95 36.12 1.39 -10.25
CA ASP A 95 36.22 2.01 -8.91
C ASP A 95 36.52 3.53 -8.97
N ALA A 96 36.68 4.16 -7.80
CA ALA A 96 37.02 5.59 -7.66
C ALA A 96 38.30 6.03 -8.39
N THR A 97 39.19 5.09 -8.74
CA THR A 97 40.42 5.35 -9.52
C THR A 97 40.23 5.10 -11.02
N GLY A 98 39.00 4.76 -11.44
CA GLY A 98 38.65 4.39 -12.80
C GLY A 98 39.14 3.00 -13.19
N TYR A 99 39.65 2.22 -12.23
CA TYR A 99 40.26 0.91 -12.51
C TYR A 99 39.19 -0.16 -12.74
N TYR A 100 39.44 -1.04 -13.71
CA TYR A 100 38.64 -2.24 -13.93
C TYR A 100 39.52 -3.48 -14.05
N LYS A 101 38.93 -4.64 -13.74
CA LYS A 101 39.51 -5.96 -14.01
C LYS A 101 38.43 -6.95 -14.43
N ILE A 102 38.40 -7.28 -15.72
CA ILE A 102 37.37 -8.10 -16.34
C ILE A 102 37.96 -9.42 -16.84
N GLN A 103 37.22 -10.52 -16.65
CA GLN A 103 37.67 -11.85 -17.09
C GLN A 103 37.25 -12.10 -18.54
N ALA A 104 38.21 -12.16 -19.45
CA ALA A 104 38.00 -12.46 -20.87
C ALA A 104 38.12 -13.96 -21.14
N SER A 105 37.29 -14.45 -22.07
CA SER A 105 37.47 -15.74 -22.72
C SER A 105 38.17 -15.57 -24.08
N ARG A 106 38.62 -16.68 -24.66
CA ARG A 106 39.19 -16.71 -26.03
C ARG A 106 38.25 -16.24 -27.15
N TYR A 107 36.97 -16.02 -26.88
CA TYR A 107 35.99 -15.54 -27.86
C TYR A 107 35.72 -14.04 -27.76
N ASP A 108 36.24 -13.41 -26.71
CA ASP A 108 36.12 -11.97 -26.48
C ASP A 108 37.29 -11.28 -27.18
N HIS A 109 37.00 -10.33 -28.07
CA HIS A 109 38.01 -9.62 -28.86
C HIS A 109 37.81 -8.10 -28.88
N GLU A 110 36.76 -7.60 -28.24
CA GLU A 110 36.45 -6.18 -28.20
C GLU A 110 35.78 -5.81 -26.87
N LEU A 111 36.37 -4.80 -26.20
CA LEU A 111 35.76 -4.12 -25.08
C LEU A 111 34.81 -3.03 -25.58
N PHE A 112 33.71 -2.89 -24.88
CA PHE A 112 32.75 -1.80 -25.00
C PHE A 112 32.60 -1.12 -23.64
N VAL A 113 32.78 0.19 -23.60
CA VAL A 113 32.68 0.99 -22.37
C VAL A 113 31.53 1.97 -22.50
N TYR A 114 30.67 1.96 -21.48
CA TYR A 114 29.61 2.93 -21.30
C TYR A 114 29.84 3.76 -20.05
N TYR A 115 29.66 5.08 -20.19
CA TYR A 115 29.55 6.01 -19.08
C TYR A 115 28.57 7.11 -19.48
N PRO A 116 27.60 7.50 -18.63
CA PRO A 116 26.65 8.54 -18.98
C PRO A 116 27.38 9.88 -19.24
N GLY A 117 27.04 10.55 -20.33
CA GLY A 117 27.70 11.79 -20.79
C GLY A 117 28.91 11.56 -21.69
N MET A 118 29.24 10.28 -21.97
CA MET A 118 30.32 9.90 -22.88
C MET A 118 29.79 9.10 -24.06
N LYS A 119 30.46 9.23 -25.21
CA LYS A 119 30.23 8.33 -26.33
C LYS A 119 30.68 6.93 -25.93
N TYR A 120 29.98 5.92 -26.44
CA TYR A 120 30.46 4.55 -26.33
C TYR A 120 31.89 4.43 -26.87
N ALA A 121 32.78 3.88 -26.06
CA ALA A 121 34.16 3.61 -26.46
C ALA A 121 34.31 2.13 -26.75
N TYR A 122 34.85 1.81 -27.93
CA TYR A 122 35.12 0.44 -28.35
C TYR A 122 36.62 0.25 -28.46
N ARG A 123 37.13 -0.90 -28.00
CA ARG A 123 38.54 -1.23 -28.07
C ARG A 123 38.73 -2.71 -28.37
N ALA A 124 39.14 -3.01 -29.60
CA ALA A 124 39.60 -4.33 -29.96
C ALA A 124 40.91 -4.68 -29.23
N PHE A 125 41.09 -5.95 -28.90
CA PHE A 125 42.28 -6.50 -28.24
C PHE A 125 42.58 -7.92 -28.74
N GLY A 126 43.84 -8.32 -28.65
CA GLY A 126 44.31 -9.66 -28.99
C GLY A 126 44.63 -10.52 -27.77
N ASP A 127 44.92 -11.80 -28.00
CA ASP A 127 45.12 -12.81 -26.95
C ASP A 127 46.27 -12.52 -25.95
N ASN A 128 47.18 -11.60 -26.29
CA ASN A 128 48.31 -11.21 -25.45
C ASN A 128 48.11 -9.88 -24.71
N ASP A 129 47.02 -9.16 -24.98
CA ASP A 129 46.71 -7.93 -24.27
C ASP A 129 46.25 -8.27 -22.85
N THR A 130 46.86 -7.63 -21.85
CA THR A 130 46.45 -7.79 -20.43
C THR A 130 46.13 -6.46 -19.77
N LYS A 131 46.57 -5.34 -20.36
CA LYS A 131 46.33 -3.99 -19.87
C LYS A 131 45.80 -3.07 -20.96
N ILE A 132 44.61 -2.50 -20.75
CA ILE A 132 43.94 -1.66 -21.74
C ILE A 132 43.34 -0.42 -21.04
N ASP A 133 43.99 0.72 -21.20
CA ASP A 133 43.48 2.01 -20.73
C ASP A 133 42.61 2.67 -21.82
N ILE A 134 41.44 3.18 -21.46
CA ILE A 134 40.49 3.78 -22.39
C ILE A 134 40.16 5.20 -21.92
N ARG A 135 40.40 6.17 -22.80
CA ARG A 135 39.95 7.56 -22.62
C ARG A 135 38.69 7.78 -23.44
N MET A 136 37.60 8.10 -22.76
CA MET A 136 36.30 8.32 -23.38
C MET A 136 36.17 9.74 -23.93
N GLU A 137 35.34 9.89 -24.96
CA GLU A 137 34.98 11.20 -25.53
C GLU A 137 33.64 11.67 -24.95
N ALA A 138 33.50 12.99 -24.74
CA ALA A 138 32.23 13.56 -24.33
C ALA A 138 31.16 13.32 -25.41
N ASP A 139 29.97 12.96 -24.95
CA ASP A 139 28.78 12.95 -25.78
C ASP A 139 28.09 14.32 -25.69
N PRO A 140 27.76 14.98 -26.81
CA PRO A 140 27.03 16.25 -26.77
C PRO A 140 25.57 16.08 -26.29
N ARG A 141 25.06 14.86 -26.13
CA ARG A 141 23.76 14.59 -25.52
C ARG A 141 23.81 14.93 -24.02
N ASP A 142 22.81 15.66 -23.51
CA ASP A 142 22.66 15.95 -22.07
C ASP A 142 22.32 14.65 -21.32
N VAL A 143 23.34 13.88 -20.97
CA VAL A 143 23.22 12.67 -20.17
C VAL A 143 23.79 13.00 -18.80
N ARG A 144 22.92 13.48 -17.91
CA ARG A 144 23.29 13.80 -16.53
C ARG A 144 23.53 12.50 -15.77
N VAL A 145 24.79 12.23 -15.40
CA VAL A 145 25.07 11.31 -14.30
C VAL A 145 24.46 11.96 -13.06
N LYS A 146 23.40 11.36 -12.50
CA LYS A 146 22.81 11.87 -11.27
C LYS A 146 23.84 11.75 -10.17
N ALA A 147 24.08 12.85 -9.46
CA ALA A 147 24.85 12.78 -8.23
C ALA A 147 24.08 11.87 -7.26
N PRO A 148 24.77 11.01 -6.50
CA PRO A 148 24.13 10.24 -5.44
C PRO A 148 23.37 11.17 -4.50
N GLN A 149 22.22 10.71 -4.00
CA GLN A 149 21.45 11.45 -3.02
C GLN A 149 22.31 11.85 -1.81
N GLN A 150 22.16 13.09 -1.36
CA GLN A 150 22.96 13.63 -0.25
C GLN A 150 22.23 13.50 1.09
N ALA A 151 22.89 12.90 2.09
CA ALA A 151 22.43 12.97 3.47
C ALA A 151 22.50 14.41 4.00
N THR A 152 21.42 14.86 4.64
CA THR A 152 21.37 16.12 5.38
C THR A 152 21.33 15.81 6.87
N ARG A 153 21.40 16.85 7.71
CA ARG A 153 21.20 16.66 9.16
C ARG A 153 19.79 16.21 9.53
N TRP A 154 18.79 16.49 8.68
CA TRP A 154 17.39 16.14 8.94
C TRP A 154 16.97 14.81 8.31
N PHE A 155 17.64 14.36 7.25
CA PHE A 155 17.23 13.18 6.51
C PHE A 155 18.41 12.45 5.88
N ASP A 156 18.37 11.12 5.97
CA ASP A 156 19.33 10.22 5.35
C ASP A 156 18.57 9.01 4.81
N ALA A 157 18.42 8.95 3.48
CA ALA A 157 17.69 7.89 2.80
C ALA A 157 18.28 6.49 3.03
N THR A 158 19.56 6.38 3.38
CA THR A 158 20.22 5.08 3.65
C THR A 158 19.93 4.56 5.07
N ALA A 159 19.37 5.40 5.94
CA ALA A 159 19.07 5.10 7.33
C ALA A 159 17.61 5.46 7.70
N ASP A 160 16.70 5.44 6.72
CA ASP A 160 15.30 5.82 6.87
C ASP A 160 14.49 4.72 7.60
N HIS A 161 14.37 4.88 8.92
CA HIS A 161 13.63 3.98 9.80
C HIS A 161 12.72 4.80 10.71
N PRO A 162 11.57 5.29 10.19
CA PRO A 162 10.70 6.17 10.95
C PRO A 162 10.14 5.45 12.17
N SER A 163 10.05 6.17 13.29
CA SER A 163 9.43 5.69 14.53
C SER A 163 7.93 5.97 14.58
N THR A 164 7.41 6.61 13.55
CA THR A 164 6.02 6.90 13.30
C THR A 164 5.59 6.47 11.91
N TYR A 165 4.28 6.40 11.68
CA TYR A 165 3.68 6.17 10.38
C TYR A 165 2.44 7.07 10.22
N CYS A 166 1.95 7.22 8.99
CA CYS A 166 0.76 8.02 8.69
C CYS A 166 -0.05 7.36 7.59
N ASN A 167 -1.39 7.42 7.68
CA ASN A 167 -2.26 6.97 6.60
C ASN A 167 -2.48 8.11 5.57
N PRO A 168 -2.80 7.78 4.29
CA PRO A 168 -2.87 6.43 3.74
C PRO A 168 -1.48 5.79 3.69
N MET A 169 -1.43 4.46 3.80
CA MET A 169 -0.15 3.75 3.84
C MET A 169 0.64 3.95 2.54
N ASN A 170 1.95 4.14 2.66
CA ASN A 170 2.86 4.26 1.52
C ASN A 170 3.18 2.88 0.91
N LEU A 171 2.30 2.41 0.04
CA LEU A 171 2.45 1.16 -0.70
C LEU A 171 2.66 1.45 -2.19
N SER A 172 3.35 0.57 -2.91
CA SER A 172 3.48 0.67 -4.38
C SER A 172 2.21 0.19 -5.10
N TYR A 173 1.09 0.90 -4.90
CA TYR A 173 -0.24 0.52 -5.40
C TYR A 173 -0.22 0.24 -6.92
N CYS A 174 -0.92 -0.82 -7.33
CA CYS A 174 -1.08 -1.19 -8.73
C CYS A 174 -1.93 -0.16 -9.51
N PHE A 175 -1.51 0.19 -10.73
CA PHE A 175 -2.35 0.91 -11.67
C PHE A 175 -3.46 0.00 -12.19
N ARG A 176 -4.69 0.51 -12.25
CA ARG A 176 -5.81 -0.28 -12.79
C ARG A 176 -5.55 -0.68 -14.25
N ALA A 177 -6.02 -1.88 -14.59
CA ALA A 177 -5.98 -2.40 -15.95
C ALA A 177 -6.72 -1.48 -16.92
N ASN A 178 -6.28 -1.50 -18.18
CA ASN A 178 -6.82 -0.71 -19.28
C ASN A 178 -8.19 -1.25 -19.74
N LEU A 179 -9.20 -1.19 -18.86
CA LEU A 179 -10.56 -1.64 -19.14
C LEU A 179 -11.37 -0.50 -19.80
N PRO A 180 -12.11 -0.74 -20.90
CA PRO A 180 -12.78 0.31 -21.68
C PRO A 180 -13.62 1.32 -20.87
N ASP A 181 -14.28 0.85 -19.81
CA ASP A 181 -15.10 1.71 -18.94
C ASP A 181 -14.26 2.58 -17.98
N LEU A 182 -13.04 2.16 -17.64
CA LEU A 182 -12.09 2.90 -16.80
C LEU A 182 -11.25 3.90 -17.62
N VAL A 183 -11.01 3.63 -18.91
CA VAL A 183 -10.19 4.48 -19.81
C VAL A 183 -10.68 5.92 -19.89
N LYS A 184 -11.99 6.15 -19.79
CA LYS A 184 -12.59 7.49 -19.93
C LYS A 184 -12.05 8.50 -18.91
N ASN A 185 -11.59 8.04 -17.75
CA ASN A 185 -11.13 8.89 -16.65
C ASN A 185 -9.60 8.87 -16.47
N GLY A 186 -8.88 8.26 -17.42
CA GLY A 186 -7.42 8.10 -17.39
C GLY A 186 -6.97 6.98 -16.44
N SER A 187 -5.67 6.68 -16.45
CA SER A 187 -5.11 5.66 -15.54
C SER A 187 -4.95 6.19 -14.11
N PHE A 188 -5.10 5.31 -13.12
CA PHE A 188 -4.97 5.62 -11.69
C PHE A 188 -4.59 4.38 -10.88
N ARG A 189 -3.98 4.60 -9.71
CA ARG A 189 -3.64 3.53 -8.78
C ARG A 189 -4.81 3.24 -7.84
N SER A 190 -5.00 1.97 -7.48
CA SER A 190 -5.99 1.58 -6.48
C SER A 190 -5.67 0.21 -5.89
N THR A 191 -6.01 0.04 -4.61
CA THR A 191 -6.16 -1.28 -3.97
C THR A 191 -7.20 -1.18 -2.87
N ALA A 192 -7.66 -2.33 -2.38
CA ALA A 192 -8.63 -2.43 -1.31
C ALA A 192 -8.58 -3.81 -0.67
N ASP A 193 -9.52 -4.04 0.24
CA ASP A 193 -9.83 -5.32 0.85
C ASP A 193 -8.57 -5.95 1.48
N PRO A 194 -7.78 -5.18 2.26
CA PRO A 194 -6.51 -5.64 2.77
C PRO A 194 -6.70 -6.68 3.86
N MET A 195 -5.76 -7.62 3.92
CA MET A 195 -5.60 -8.48 5.07
C MET A 195 -4.13 -8.70 5.37
N MET A 196 -3.83 -8.96 6.63
CA MET A 196 -2.46 -9.15 7.11
C MET A 196 -2.31 -10.40 7.96
N VAL A 197 -1.16 -11.05 7.82
CA VAL A 197 -0.74 -12.17 8.67
C VAL A 197 0.71 -11.99 9.11
N MET A 198 1.02 -12.48 10.31
CA MET A 198 2.39 -12.68 10.76
C MET A 198 2.94 -13.98 10.19
N TYR A 199 4.09 -13.92 9.53
CA TYR A 199 4.79 -15.09 9.03
C TYR A 199 6.28 -14.99 9.31
N LYS A 200 6.79 -15.93 10.11
CA LYS A 200 8.21 -16.00 10.53
C LYS A 200 8.76 -14.66 11.09
N GLY A 201 7.93 -13.97 11.88
CA GLY A 201 8.29 -12.72 12.56
C GLY A 201 8.18 -11.45 11.71
N GLU A 202 7.62 -11.55 10.51
CA GLU A 202 7.41 -10.42 9.61
C GLU A 202 5.94 -10.28 9.20
N TYR A 203 5.55 -9.07 8.84
CA TYR A 203 4.20 -8.71 8.45
C TYR A 203 4.02 -8.95 6.96
N PHE A 204 2.98 -9.68 6.55
CA PHE A 204 2.63 -9.89 5.15
C PHE A 204 1.24 -9.29 4.89
N LEU A 205 1.15 -8.34 3.96
CA LEU A 205 -0.07 -7.64 3.57
C LEU A 205 -0.47 -8.03 2.16
N PHE A 206 -1.68 -8.57 2.04
CA PHE A 206 -2.32 -8.92 0.77
C PHE A 206 -3.47 -7.96 0.53
N ALA A 207 -3.67 -7.52 -0.72
CA ALA A 207 -4.76 -6.63 -1.09
C ALA A 207 -5.19 -6.85 -2.54
N THR A 208 -6.38 -6.36 -2.88
CA THR A 208 -7.03 -6.56 -4.17
C THR A 208 -6.21 -6.05 -5.36
N ASN A 209 -6.05 -6.89 -6.39
CA ASN A 209 -5.51 -6.54 -7.71
C ASN A 209 -4.06 -6.02 -7.71
N GLN A 210 -3.18 -6.58 -6.88
CA GLN A 210 -1.81 -6.09 -6.74
C GLN A 210 -0.75 -6.85 -7.54
N ALA A 211 -1.07 -8.00 -8.13
CA ALA A 211 -0.14 -8.95 -8.77
C ALA A 211 0.93 -9.51 -7.81
N GLY A 212 0.57 -9.63 -6.53
CA GLY A 212 1.49 -10.02 -5.47
C GLY A 212 1.06 -9.47 -4.11
N PHE A 213 2.04 -9.23 -3.25
CA PHE A 213 1.79 -8.82 -1.86
C PHE A 213 2.96 -8.00 -1.31
N TYR A 214 2.74 -7.34 -0.18
CA TYR A 214 3.74 -6.55 0.51
C TYR A 214 4.23 -7.28 1.76
N TYR A 215 5.47 -7.06 2.16
CA TYR A 215 5.93 -7.45 3.48
C TYR A 215 6.70 -6.33 4.18
N SER A 216 6.69 -6.35 5.50
CA SER A 216 7.37 -5.38 6.36
C SER A 216 7.97 -6.05 7.60
N LYS A 217 8.97 -5.41 8.17
CA LYS A 217 9.55 -5.76 9.49
C LYS A 217 9.09 -4.81 10.60
N ASP A 218 8.56 -3.65 10.25
CA ASP A 218 8.34 -2.52 11.16
C ASP A 218 6.99 -1.82 10.96
N LEU A 219 6.11 -2.32 10.08
CA LEU A 219 4.82 -1.73 9.69
C LEU A 219 4.91 -0.36 8.97
N SER A 220 6.09 0.23 8.85
CA SER A 220 6.32 1.52 8.19
C SER A 220 6.97 1.36 6.82
N ASN A 221 7.98 0.51 6.71
CA ASN A 221 8.70 0.22 5.47
C ASN A 221 8.16 -1.05 4.82
N TRP A 222 7.76 -0.95 3.56
CA TRP A 222 7.11 -2.03 2.84
C TRP A 222 7.89 -2.39 1.58
N GLU A 223 8.12 -3.69 1.40
CA GLU A 223 8.71 -4.28 0.21
C GLU A 223 7.65 -5.08 -0.55
N PHE A 224 7.65 -5.01 -1.87
CA PHE A 224 6.67 -5.72 -2.69
C PHE A 224 7.27 -6.99 -3.31
N VAL A 225 6.52 -8.09 -3.25
CA VAL A 225 6.85 -9.36 -3.88
C VAL A 225 5.86 -9.63 -4.99
N PHE A 226 6.35 -9.68 -6.23
CA PHE A 226 5.55 -10.12 -7.35
C PHE A 226 5.23 -11.61 -7.24
N ALA A 227 3.95 -11.94 -7.28
CA ALA A 227 3.43 -13.30 -7.24
C ALA A 227 2.07 -13.26 -7.94
N GLY A 228 2.02 -13.32 -9.27
CA GLY A 228 0.75 -13.29 -9.99
C GLY A 228 -0.13 -14.49 -9.63
N PHE A 229 -1.41 -14.26 -9.32
CA PHE A 229 -2.36 -15.30 -8.91
C PHE A 229 -3.54 -15.47 -9.88
N GLN A 230 -3.41 -14.92 -11.08
CA GLN A 230 -4.36 -15.04 -12.18
C GLN A 230 -4.52 -16.51 -12.62
N ARG A 231 -5.73 -16.91 -13.03
CA ARG A 231 -5.95 -18.25 -13.63
C ARG A 231 -5.59 -18.26 -15.12
N TYR A 232 -5.88 -17.15 -15.80
CA TYR A 232 -5.57 -16.89 -17.21
C TYR A 232 -4.97 -15.49 -17.36
N PRO A 233 -4.16 -15.22 -18.40
CA PRO A 233 -3.54 -13.90 -18.62
C PRO A 233 -4.52 -12.71 -18.65
N GLU A 234 -5.77 -12.97 -19.03
CA GLU A 234 -6.85 -11.98 -19.13
C GLU A 234 -7.70 -11.80 -17.85
N ASP A 235 -7.51 -12.64 -16.83
CA ASP A 235 -8.22 -12.48 -15.56
C ASP A 235 -7.69 -11.23 -14.81
N ASP A 236 -8.56 -10.52 -14.10
CA ASP A 236 -8.12 -9.64 -13.01
C ASP A 236 -7.27 -10.47 -12.01
N ASP A 237 -6.31 -9.83 -11.35
CA ASP A 237 -5.62 -10.49 -10.24
C ASP A 237 -6.56 -10.62 -9.01
N LEU A 238 -6.10 -11.23 -7.93
CA LEU A 238 -6.98 -11.60 -6.82
C LEU A 238 -7.73 -10.42 -6.20
N CYS A 239 -9.04 -10.59 -6.05
CA CYS A 239 -9.94 -9.69 -5.31
C CYS A 239 -10.16 -10.24 -3.90
N ALA A 240 -10.23 -9.36 -2.89
CA ALA A 240 -10.39 -9.65 -1.46
C ALA A 240 -9.64 -10.92 -1.01
N PRO A 241 -8.30 -10.84 -0.96
CA PRO A 241 -7.49 -11.99 -0.61
C PRO A 241 -7.75 -12.52 0.79
N ALA A 242 -7.57 -13.83 0.97
CA ALA A 242 -7.55 -14.49 2.26
C ALA A 242 -6.24 -15.23 2.46
N ALA A 243 -5.62 -15.09 3.63
CA ALA A 243 -4.43 -15.86 3.99
C ALA A 243 -4.52 -16.39 5.42
N PHE A 244 -3.83 -17.49 5.68
CA PHE A 244 -3.56 -17.95 7.05
C PHE A 244 -2.23 -18.72 7.09
N VAL A 245 -1.66 -18.85 8.27
CA VAL A 245 -0.40 -19.57 8.50
C VAL A 245 -0.66 -20.84 9.28
N SER A 246 -0.11 -21.97 8.83
CA SER A 246 -0.14 -23.24 9.55
C SER A 246 1.29 -23.79 9.65
N GLY A 247 1.87 -23.74 10.85
CA GLY A 247 3.27 -24.08 11.06
C GLY A 247 4.20 -23.15 10.28
N ASP A 248 5.00 -23.70 9.38
CA ASP A 248 5.95 -22.96 8.54
C ASP A 248 5.39 -22.62 7.15
N THR A 249 4.10 -22.83 6.92
CA THR A 249 3.46 -22.71 5.61
C THR A 249 2.41 -21.60 5.61
N LEU A 250 2.51 -20.68 4.65
CA LEU A 250 1.50 -19.67 4.35
C LEU A 250 0.55 -20.20 3.28
N PHE A 251 -0.75 -20.13 3.55
CA PHE A 251 -1.84 -20.45 2.62
C PHE A 251 -2.54 -19.18 2.16
N TYR A 252 -3.03 -19.18 0.93
CA TYR A 252 -3.52 -17.97 0.27
C TYR A 252 -4.57 -18.27 -0.80
N THR A 253 -5.59 -17.42 -0.93
CA THR A 253 -6.61 -17.44 -2.00
C THR A 253 -7.33 -16.09 -2.10
N GLY A 254 -8.44 -16.00 -2.85
CA GLY A 254 -9.32 -14.83 -2.84
C GLY A 254 -10.71 -15.10 -3.43
N SER A 255 -11.36 -14.03 -3.89
CA SER A 255 -12.77 -14.03 -4.30
C SER A 255 -13.02 -14.64 -5.67
N THR A 256 -14.05 -15.49 -5.75
CA THR A 256 -14.58 -16.01 -7.01
C THR A 256 -15.97 -16.63 -6.86
N TYR A 257 -16.77 -16.56 -7.92
CA TYR A 257 -18.02 -17.32 -8.04
C TYR A 257 -17.85 -18.70 -8.70
N ALA A 258 -16.62 -19.04 -9.12
CA ALA A 258 -16.35 -20.28 -9.86
C ALA A 258 -15.49 -21.29 -9.08
N GLY A 259 -14.87 -20.91 -7.96
CA GLY A 259 -13.84 -21.66 -7.23
C GLY A 259 -12.42 -21.33 -7.71
N LEU A 260 -11.48 -21.17 -6.78
CA LEU A 260 -10.08 -20.79 -7.01
C LEU A 260 -9.13 -21.84 -6.40
N PRO A 261 -7.87 -21.92 -6.85
CA PRO A 261 -6.87 -22.67 -6.11
C PRO A 261 -6.70 -22.14 -4.68
N ILE A 262 -6.29 -23.02 -3.77
CA ILE A 262 -5.60 -22.61 -2.55
C ILE A 262 -4.11 -22.71 -2.83
N TRP A 263 -3.43 -21.58 -2.79
CA TRP A 263 -1.98 -21.51 -2.94
C TRP A 263 -1.29 -21.68 -1.60
N TYR A 264 -0.07 -22.21 -1.62
CA TYR A 264 0.77 -22.29 -0.43
C TYR A 264 2.25 -22.07 -0.74
N SER A 265 2.99 -21.59 0.25
CA SER A 265 4.45 -21.47 0.19
C SER A 265 5.09 -21.52 1.58
N THR A 266 6.25 -22.17 1.68
CA THR A 266 7.16 -22.10 2.84
C THR A 266 8.26 -21.04 2.65
N ASN A 267 8.32 -20.43 1.46
CA ASN A 267 9.21 -19.32 1.12
C ASN A 267 8.46 -18.28 0.25
N PRO A 268 7.43 -17.60 0.80
CA PRO A 268 6.56 -16.72 0.04
C PRO A 268 7.32 -15.56 -0.62
N LYS A 269 8.39 -15.04 0.01
CA LYS A 269 9.22 -13.95 -0.54
C LYS A 269 9.91 -14.27 -1.87
N SER A 270 9.98 -15.55 -2.25
CA SER A 270 10.46 -15.95 -3.58
C SER A 270 9.47 -15.64 -4.70
N GLY A 271 8.25 -15.21 -4.38
CA GLY A 271 7.14 -15.03 -5.32
C GLY A 271 6.55 -16.34 -5.84
N LYS A 272 7.08 -17.50 -5.41
CA LYS A 272 6.69 -18.82 -5.91
C LYS A 272 5.74 -19.50 -4.93
N PHE A 273 4.53 -19.75 -5.42
CA PHE A 273 3.49 -20.49 -4.72
C PHE A 273 3.14 -21.76 -5.48
N LYS A 274 2.84 -22.82 -4.74
CA LYS A 274 2.31 -24.07 -5.27
C LYS A 274 0.82 -24.14 -5.00
N ARG A 275 0.07 -24.88 -5.81
CA ARG A 275 -1.35 -25.15 -5.54
C ARG A 275 -1.44 -26.33 -4.56
N TYR A 276 -2.09 -26.10 -3.42
CA TYR A 276 -2.40 -27.15 -2.45
C TYR A 276 -3.63 -27.94 -2.91
N VAL A 277 -4.66 -27.22 -3.36
CA VAL A 277 -5.77 -27.76 -4.15
C VAL A 277 -5.94 -26.93 -5.42
N GLU A 278 -6.33 -27.58 -6.52
CA GLU A 278 -6.53 -26.91 -7.81
C GLU A 278 -7.75 -26.00 -7.82
N LYS A 279 -8.76 -26.34 -7.00
CA LYS A 279 -10.04 -25.63 -6.97
C LYS A 279 -10.79 -25.90 -5.68
N THR A 280 -11.20 -24.85 -4.97
CA THR A 280 -12.09 -24.97 -3.81
C THR A 280 -13.44 -25.57 -4.19
N ALA A 281 -13.98 -26.41 -3.30
CA ALA A 281 -15.30 -27.02 -3.50
C ALA A 281 -16.45 -25.99 -3.39
N LEU A 282 -16.29 -25.00 -2.51
CA LEU A 282 -17.20 -23.87 -2.40
C LEU A 282 -16.62 -22.66 -3.15
N PRO A 283 -17.38 -22.05 -4.08
CA PRO A 283 -17.10 -20.70 -4.51
C PRO A 283 -17.37 -19.74 -3.36
N SER A 284 -16.44 -18.83 -3.11
CA SER A 284 -16.49 -17.87 -2.02
C SER A 284 -16.14 -16.48 -2.55
N TRP A 285 -16.98 -15.51 -2.22
CA TRP A 285 -16.66 -14.10 -2.38
C TRP A 285 -16.29 -13.52 -1.01
N ASP A 286 -15.22 -12.76 -0.95
CA ASP A 286 -14.55 -12.20 0.22
C ASP A 286 -14.31 -13.25 1.31
N PRO A 287 -13.55 -14.32 1.00
CA PRO A 287 -13.23 -15.32 2.00
C PRO A 287 -12.35 -14.75 3.11
N ALA A 288 -12.51 -15.26 4.32
CA ALA A 288 -11.52 -15.21 5.39
C ALA A 288 -11.43 -16.55 6.10
N PHE A 289 -10.23 -16.89 6.54
CA PHE A 289 -9.97 -18.15 7.24
C PHE A 289 -9.64 -17.90 8.72
N LEU A 290 -10.18 -18.76 9.58
CA LEU A 290 -9.76 -18.89 10.97
C LEU A 290 -9.22 -20.31 11.16
N LEU A 291 -7.91 -20.43 11.37
CA LEU A 291 -7.32 -21.65 11.91
C LEU A 291 -7.33 -21.52 13.44
N ASP A 292 -8.20 -22.28 14.10
CA ASP A 292 -8.42 -22.19 15.54
C ASP A 292 -7.36 -22.97 16.33
N ASP A 293 -7.26 -22.71 17.63
CA ASP A 293 -6.26 -23.30 18.54
C ASP A 293 -6.40 -24.83 18.67
N ASP A 294 -7.60 -25.36 18.43
CA ASP A 294 -7.86 -26.80 18.40
C ASP A 294 -7.49 -27.46 17.06
N GLY A 295 -6.95 -26.66 16.12
CA GLY A 295 -6.49 -27.09 14.81
C GLY A 295 -7.58 -27.22 13.76
N ARG A 296 -8.83 -26.82 14.04
CA ARG A 296 -9.94 -26.78 13.08
C ARG A 296 -9.87 -25.53 12.21
N LEU A 297 -10.34 -25.64 10.97
CA LEU A 297 -10.31 -24.56 9.99
C LEU A 297 -11.73 -24.12 9.64
N TYR A 298 -11.99 -22.83 9.73
CA TYR A 298 -13.25 -22.21 9.36
C TYR A 298 -13.05 -21.23 8.22
N MET A 299 -14.04 -21.13 7.34
CA MET A 299 -14.12 -20.12 6.30
C MET A 299 -15.38 -19.27 6.50
N TYR A 300 -15.22 -17.96 6.44
CA TYR A 300 -16.30 -16.98 6.44
C TYR A 300 -16.28 -16.23 5.12
N TYR A 301 -17.45 -15.93 4.55
CA TYR A 301 -17.52 -15.36 3.20
C TYR A 301 -18.89 -14.73 2.89
N GLY A 302 -18.90 -13.85 1.89
CA GLY A 302 -20.07 -13.23 1.29
C GLY A 302 -19.84 -11.76 0.94
N SER A 303 -20.52 -11.27 -0.09
CA SER A 303 -20.74 -9.84 -0.35
C SER A 303 -22.13 -9.71 -0.97
N SER A 304 -23.05 -9.02 -0.29
CA SER A 304 -24.43 -8.90 -0.74
C SER A 304 -25.20 -7.82 0.01
N ASN A 305 -26.24 -7.30 -0.64
CA ASN A 305 -27.31 -6.54 -0.01
C ASN A 305 -28.61 -7.34 0.17
N GLU A 306 -28.61 -8.63 -0.20
CA GLU A 306 -29.78 -9.52 -0.13
C GLU A 306 -29.52 -10.78 0.71
N PHE A 307 -28.29 -11.29 0.71
CA PHE A 307 -27.94 -12.56 1.36
C PHE A 307 -26.97 -12.34 2.53
N ALA A 308 -27.22 -13.06 3.62
CA ALA A 308 -26.35 -13.04 4.79
C ALA A 308 -24.91 -13.47 4.48
N LEU A 309 -23.97 -12.90 5.24
CA LEU A 309 -22.62 -13.46 5.36
C LEU A 309 -22.70 -14.85 5.98
N LYS A 310 -21.80 -15.74 5.55
CA LYS A 310 -21.85 -17.16 5.87
C LYS A 310 -20.57 -17.61 6.55
N GLY A 311 -20.68 -18.70 7.31
CA GLY A 311 -19.54 -19.45 7.83
C GLY A 311 -19.68 -20.95 7.54
N VAL A 312 -18.55 -21.64 7.47
CA VAL A 312 -18.49 -23.10 7.29
C VAL A 312 -17.17 -23.65 7.83
N GLU A 313 -17.19 -24.84 8.43
CA GLU A 313 -15.98 -25.57 8.78
C GLU A 313 -15.47 -26.38 7.59
N LEU A 314 -14.15 -26.37 7.39
CA LEU A 314 -13.47 -27.04 6.29
C LEU A 314 -12.53 -28.14 6.79
N ASP A 315 -12.43 -29.23 6.04
CA ASP A 315 -11.35 -30.20 6.19
C ASP A 315 -10.04 -29.58 5.72
N ARG A 316 -8.99 -29.62 6.55
CA ARG A 316 -7.68 -29.03 6.23
C ARG A 316 -6.93 -29.76 5.11
N ARG A 317 -7.30 -31.00 4.80
CA ARG A 317 -6.60 -31.84 3.81
C ARG A 317 -6.95 -31.45 2.38
N ASP A 318 -8.18 -31.02 2.15
CA ASP A 318 -8.71 -30.76 0.80
C ASP A 318 -9.63 -29.53 0.71
N PHE A 319 -9.83 -28.80 1.82
CA PHE A 319 -10.71 -27.63 1.93
C PHE A 319 -12.18 -27.94 1.59
N HIS A 320 -12.61 -29.18 1.76
CA HIS A 320 -14.01 -29.55 1.59
C HIS A 320 -14.85 -29.17 2.82
N PRO A 321 -16.09 -28.69 2.64
CA PRO A 321 -17.00 -28.43 3.77
C PRO A 321 -17.29 -29.69 4.58
N ILE A 322 -17.14 -29.61 5.90
CA ILE A 322 -17.47 -30.70 6.82
C ILE A 322 -18.59 -30.35 7.81
N SER A 323 -19.01 -29.07 7.85
CA SER A 323 -20.21 -28.63 8.54
C SER A 323 -21.31 -28.20 7.55
N LYS A 324 -22.51 -27.95 8.07
CA LYS A 324 -23.49 -27.13 7.36
C LYS A 324 -22.95 -25.71 7.20
N ILE A 325 -23.27 -25.08 6.06
CA ILE A 325 -23.08 -23.64 5.88
C ILE A 325 -24.11 -22.93 6.76
N GLN A 326 -23.66 -21.97 7.55
CA GLN A 326 -24.49 -21.22 8.48
C GLN A 326 -24.54 -19.76 8.06
N GLU A 327 -25.73 -19.18 8.08
CA GLU A 327 -25.92 -17.73 7.97
C GLU A 327 -25.51 -17.08 9.30
N ILE A 328 -24.64 -16.07 9.23
CA ILE A 328 -24.05 -15.41 10.39
C ILE A 328 -24.78 -14.11 10.68
N MET A 329 -24.85 -13.20 9.70
CA MET A 329 -25.49 -11.89 9.88
C MET A 329 -25.91 -11.28 8.54
N MET A 330 -26.86 -10.35 8.62
CA MET A 330 -27.24 -9.41 7.58
C MET A 330 -27.39 -8.03 8.22
N LEU A 331 -27.25 -6.96 7.42
CA LEU A 331 -27.45 -5.58 7.89
C LEU A 331 -28.89 -5.34 8.37
N ARG A 332 -29.03 -4.43 9.32
CA ARG A 332 -30.28 -3.88 9.83
C ARG A 332 -30.21 -2.35 9.77
N PRO A 333 -30.16 -1.75 8.56
CA PRO A 333 -30.02 -0.30 8.40
C PRO A 333 -31.17 0.49 9.05
N GLU A 334 -32.34 -0.11 9.22
CA GLU A 334 -33.50 0.43 9.96
C GLU A 334 -33.24 0.61 11.47
N GLU A 335 -32.31 -0.15 12.03
CA GLU A 335 -31.87 -0.09 13.43
C GLU A 335 -30.53 0.65 13.56
N HIS A 336 -29.56 0.34 12.70
CA HIS A 336 -28.17 0.82 12.77
C HIS A 336 -27.90 1.89 11.70
N GLY A 337 -27.73 3.15 12.11
CA GLY A 337 -27.61 4.28 11.19
C GLY A 337 -26.37 4.22 10.30
N TRP A 338 -25.27 3.70 10.83
CA TRP A 338 -23.99 3.59 10.11
C TRP A 338 -24.02 2.54 8.98
N GLU A 339 -24.96 1.60 9.03
CA GLU A 339 -25.17 0.58 7.98
C GLU A 339 -25.97 1.11 6.78
N ARG A 340 -26.35 2.40 6.75
CA ARG A 340 -27.07 2.99 5.62
C ARG A 340 -26.12 3.49 4.53
N PHE A 341 -26.50 3.29 3.28
CA PHE A 341 -25.81 3.82 2.11
C PHE A 341 -25.73 5.35 2.07
N GLY A 342 -24.88 5.86 1.16
CA GLY A 342 -24.72 7.29 0.90
C GLY A 342 -23.44 7.87 1.49
N MET A 343 -23.00 9.01 0.95
CA MET A 343 -21.77 9.66 1.39
C MET A 343 -21.82 10.06 2.86
N ASN A 344 -23.00 10.23 3.43
CA ASN A 344 -23.20 10.56 4.83
C ASN A 344 -24.28 9.69 5.47
N ASN A 345 -24.37 8.40 5.11
CA ASN A 345 -25.42 7.48 5.57
C ASN A 345 -26.85 8.00 5.31
N ASP A 346 -27.04 8.67 4.17
CA ASP A 346 -28.22 9.46 3.82
C ASP A 346 -28.98 8.96 2.59
N ASP A 347 -28.51 7.89 1.94
CA ASP A 347 -29.21 7.25 0.83
C ASP A 347 -29.95 5.99 1.30
N SER A 348 -31.26 6.11 1.43
CA SER A 348 -32.16 5.00 1.74
C SER A 348 -33.09 4.62 0.58
N THR A 349 -32.83 5.13 -0.63
CA THR A 349 -33.78 5.05 -1.75
C THR A 349 -33.19 4.47 -3.03
N THR A 350 -31.89 4.61 -3.26
CA THR A 350 -31.29 4.17 -4.52
C THR A 350 -31.07 2.66 -4.55
N LEU A 351 -30.51 2.10 -3.46
CA LEU A 351 -30.19 0.68 -3.34
C LEU A 351 -30.05 0.30 -1.86
N ALA A 352 -30.38 -0.95 -1.52
CA ALA A 352 -30.11 -1.48 -0.19
C ALA A 352 -28.59 -1.58 0.05
N PRO A 353 -28.11 -1.31 1.29
CA PRO A 353 -26.69 -1.34 1.61
C PRO A 353 -26.09 -2.75 1.52
N PHE A 354 -24.79 -2.82 1.23
CA PHE A 354 -24.05 -4.07 1.11
C PHE A 354 -23.33 -4.40 2.41
N THR A 355 -23.34 -5.69 2.77
CA THR A 355 -22.38 -6.26 3.73
C THR A 355 -21.42 -7.17 3.02
N GLU A 356 -20.14 -7.13 3.43
CA GLU A 356 -19.06 -7.93 2.84
C GLU A 356 -17.88 -8.07 3.80
N GLY A 357 -16.72 -8.53 3.31
CA GLY A 357 -15.46 -8.48 4.05
C GLY A 357 -15.49 -9.19 5.40
N ALA A 358 -16.01 -10.42 5.42
CA ALA A 358 -16.08 -11.20 6.65
C ALA A 358 -14.67 -11.46 7.20
N PHE A 359 -14.43 -11.25 8.50
CA PHE A 359 -13.17 -11.60 9.15
C PHE A 359 -13.43 -12.04 10.59
N VAL A 360 -12.64 -12.96 11.16
CA VAL A 360 -12.82 -13.40 12.56
C VAL A 360 -11.52 -13.33 13.33
N THR A 361 -11.56 -12.59 14.44
CA THR A 361 -10.47 -12.57 15.43
C THR A 361 -10.90 -13.34 16.66
N LYS A 362 -10.07 -14.29 17.10
CA LYS A 362 -10.25 -14.95 18.40
C LYS A 362 -9.49 -14.16 19.47
N HIS A 363 -10.16 -13.82 20.57
CA HIS A 363 -9.54 -13.13 21.69
C HIS A 363 -10.20 -13.57 23.01
N ASN A 364 -9.40 -13.96 24.01
CA ASN A 364 -9.87 -14.39 25.34
C ASN A 364 -11.03 -15.40 25.30
N GLY A 365 -10.94 -16.39 24.42
CA GLY A 365 -11.94 -17.46 24.26
C GLY A 365 -13.24 -17.05 23.55
N LYS A 366 -13.32 -15.82 23.04
CA LYS A 366 -14.43 -15.31 22.23
C LYS A 366 -14.02 -15.11 20.78
N TYR A 367 -15.01 -15.13 19.90
CA TYR A 367 -14.86 -14.97 18.46
C TYR A 367 -15.56 -13.68 18.04
N TYR A 368 -14.79 -12.78 17.45
CA TYR A 368 -15.20 -11.45 17.01
C TYR A 368 -15.34 -11.46 15.49
N PHE A 369 -16.56 -11.69 15.02
CA PHE A 369 -16.92 -11.67 13.61
C PHE A 369 -17.07 -10.22 13.14
N GLN A 370 -16.14 -9.79 12.31
CA GLN A 370 -16.07 -8.49 11.66
C GLN A 370 -16.72 -8.55 10.28
N TYR A 371 -17.30 -7.43 9.85
CA TYR A 371 -17.92 -7.28 8.53
C TYR A 371 -17.85 -5.83 8.06
N GLY A 372 -17.65 -5.64 6.76
CA GLY A 372 -17.69 -4.35 6.09
C GLY A 372 -19.11 -3.93 5.74
N ALA A 373 -19.41 -2.63 5.95
CA ALA A 373 -20.64 -1.96 5.57
C ALA A 373 -20.42 -0.42 5.50
N PRO A 374 -21.27 0.37 4.83
CA PRO A 374 -22.41 -0.07 4.04
C PRO A 374 -22.07 -0.23 2.56
N GLY A 375 -21.00 0.41 2.06
CA GLY A 375 -20.48 0.33 0.69
C GLY A 375 -19.13 1.03 0.55
N THR A 376 -18.20 0.38 -0.15
CA THR A 376 -16.79 0.79 -0.25
C THR A 376 -16.56 2.13 -0.98
N GLU A 377 -17.56 2.60 -1.74
CA GLU A 377 -17.50 3.88 -2.46
C GLU A 377 -17.75 5.12 -1.58
N PHE A 378 -18.17 4.95 -0.33
CA PHE A 378 -18.57 6.04 0.56
C PHE A 378 -17.56 6.27 1.70
N LYS A 379 -17.41 7.53 2.12
CA LYS A 379 -16.51 7.91 3.24
C LYS A 379 -16.89 7.28 4.59
N VAL A 380 -18.12 6.79 4.70
CA VAL A 380 -18.67 6.16 5.92
C VAL A 380 -18.47 4.64 5.94
N TYR A 381 -17.75 4.08 4.96
CA TYR A 381 -17.39 2.66 4.97
C TYR A 381 -16.62 2.29 6.24
N ALA A 382 -17.04 1.23 6.90
CA ALA A 382 -16.64 0.87 8.26
C ALA A 382 -16.73 -0.65 8.46
N ASP A 383 -16.09 -1.14 9.53
CA ASP A 383 -16.27 -2.50 10.00
C ASP A 383 -17.06 -2.54 11.32
N GLY A 384 -18.07 -3.40 11.37
CA GLY A 384 -18.84 -3.72 12.57
C GLY A 384 -18.45 -5.07 13.14
N VAL A 385 -18.90 -5.38 14.36
CA VAL A 385 -18.58 -6.62 15.07
C VAL A 385 -19.82 -7.31 15.62
N TYR A 386 -19.83 -8.64 15.49
CA TYR A 386 -20.70 -9.59 16.16
C TYR A 386 -19.84 -10.55 17.00
N VAL A 387 -20.25 -10.86 18.24
CA VAL A 387 -19.43 -11.64 19.20
C VAL A 387 -20.10 -12.97 19.55
N SER A 388 -19.31 -14.05 19.63
CA SER A 388 -19.76 -15.36 20.09
C SER A 388 -18.73 -16.06 21.00
N ASP A 389 -19.20 -17.03 21.78
CA ASP A 389 -18.35 -17.98 22.51
C ASP A 389 -17.96 -19.20 21.64
N LYS A 390 -18.44 -19.29 20.39
CA LYS A 390 -18.16 -20.38 19.45
C LYS A 390 -17.76 -19.82 18.08
N PRO A 391 -16.89 -20.51 17.33
CA PRO A 391 -16.41 -20.01 16.03
C PRO A 391 -17.53 -19.86 15.00
N MET A 392 -18.60 -20.64 15.12
CA MET A 392 -19.74 -20.63 14.20
C MET A 392 -21.00 -20.01 14.81
N GLY A 393 -20.89 -19.32 15.95
CA GLY A 393 -22.03 -18.68 16.59
C GLY A 393 -22.88 -19.58 17.51
N PRO A 394 -24.08 -19.12 17.93
CA PRO A 394 -24.73 -17.89 17.48
C PRO A 394 -23.92 -16.65 17.88
N PHE A 395 -23.91 -15.64 17.01
CA PHE A 395 -23.25 -14.37 17.28
C PHE A 395 -24.26 -13.30 17.71
N THR A 396 -23.80 -12.36 18.53
CA THR A 396 -24.59 -11.24 19.06
C THR A 396 -23.96 -9.92 18.64
N TYR A 397 -24.76 -8.97 18.15
CA TYR A 397 -24.29 -7.64 17.75
C TYR A 397 -23.57 -6.94 18.91
N GLN A 398 -22.35 -6.46 18.67
CA GLN A 398 -21.63 -5.66 19.65
C GLN A 398 -22.28 -4.28 19.76
N LYS A 399 -22.66 -3.87 20.97
CA LYS A 399 -23.33 -2.58 21.18
C LYS A 399 -22.50 -1.37 20.72
N HIS A 400 -21.17 -1.44 20.88
CA HIS A 400 -20.25 -0.44 20.33
C HIS A 400 -19.90 -0.83 18.89
N ASN A 401 -20.76 -0.40 17.96
CA ASN A 401 -20.48 -0.45 16.53
C ASN A 401 -20.72 0.95 15.93
N PRO A 402 -20.07 1.27 14.80
CA PRO A 402 -19.01 0.48 14.14
C PRO A 402 -17.75 0.38 15.01
N MET A 403 -16.97 -0.71 14.82
CA MET A 403 -15.72 -1.02 15.51
C MET A 403 -14.54 -0.26 14.90
N SER A 404 -14.53 -0.11 13.57
CA SER A 404 -13.57 0.70 12.81
C SER A 404 -14.34 1.68 11.94
N TYR A 405 -14.13 2.99 12.14
CA TYR A 405 -14.90 4.04 11.47
C TYR A 405 -14.15 5.36 11.39
N LYS A 406 -14.03 5.93 10.18
CA LYS A 406 -13.36 7.20 9.92
C LYS A 406 -14.12 8.06 8.90
N PRO A 407 -15.22 8.71 9.27
CA PRO A 407 -16.07 9.47 8.34
C PRO A 407 -15.56 10.90 8.02
N GLY A 408 -14.39 11.28 8.53
CA GLY A 408 -13.82 12.61 8.41
C GLY A 408 -12.29 12.62 8.58
N GLY A 409 -11.68 13.77 8.27
CA GLY A 409 -10.24 13.92 8.08
C GLY A 409 -9.82 13.79 6.61
N PHE A 410 -8.50 13.73 6.38
CA PHE A 410 -7.86 13.58 5.08
C PHE A 410 -8.12 12.20 4.48
N VAL A 411 -7.90 11.15 5.28
CA VAL A 411 -8.26 9.77 4.95
C VAL A 411 -9.66 9.49 5.47
N GLN A 412 -10.53 8.93 4.63
CA GLN A 412 -11.90 8.63 5.03
C GLN A 412 -12.28 7.20 4.65
N GLY A 413 -13.21 6.62 5.39
CA GLY A 413 -13.50 5.19 5.36
C GLY A 413 -12.46 4.37 6.12
N ALA A 414 -12.89 3.26 6.69
CA ALA A 414 -12.06 2.28 7.38
C ALA A 414 -12.85 0.95 7.50
N GLY A 415 -13.30 0.42 6.37
CA GLY A 415 -14.08 -0.83 6.28
C GLY A 415 -13.44 -1.86 5.36
N HIS A 416 -13.97 -3.07 5.33
CA HIS A 416 -13.43 -4.27 4.69
C HIS A 416 -11.93 -4.42 4.97
N GLY A 417 -11.63 -4.98 6.12
CA GLY A 417 -10.27 -5.16 6.62
C GLY A 417 -10.01 -6.49 7.31
N GLY A 418 -8.85 -6.58 7.94
CA GLY A 418 -8.48 -7.72 8.77
C GLY A 418 -7.74 -7.27 10.03
N THR A 419 -8.10 -7.84 11.18
CA THR A 419 -7.37 -7.60 12.42
C THR A 419 -6.30 -8.67 12.63
N PHE A 420 -5.08 -8.23 12.93
CA PHE A 420 -3.95 -9.11 13.21
C PHE A 420 -3.25 -8.67 14.49
N GLU A 421 -2.48 -9.61 15.06
CA GLU A 421 -1.62 -9.37 16.21
C GLU A 421 -0.18 -9.17 15.74
N ASP A 422 0.50 -8.13 16.23
CA ASP A 422 1.89 -7.85 15.89
C ASP A 422 2.90 -8.68 16.70
N ALA A 423 4.19 -8.49 16.44
CA ALA A 423 5.25 -9.22 17.13
C ALA A 423 5.33 -8.97 18.65
N TYR A 424 4.65 -7.94 19.17
CA TYR A 424 4.61 -7.56 20.57
C TYR A 424 3.26 -7.87 21.23
N GLY A 425 2.33 -8.47 20.49
CA GLY A 425 0.99 -8.77 20.95
C GLY A 425 0.00 -7.62 20.85
N ASN A 426 0.32 -6.52 20.14
CA ASN A 426 -0.64 -5.44 19.90
C ASN A 426 -1.57 -5.81 18.75
N TYR A 427 -2.84 -5.45 18.85
CA TYR A 427 -3.78 -5.65 17.75
C TYR A 427 -3.80 -4.44 16.84
N TRP A 428 -3.93 -4.71 15.55
CA TRP A 428 -4.05 -3.74 14.49
C TRP A 428 -5.17 -4.14 13.56
N HIS A 429 -5.85 -3.17 12.98
CA HIS A 429 -6.82 -3.37 11.93
C HIS A 429 -6.35 -2.64 10.68
N VAL A 430 -6.10 -3.40 9.62
CA VAL A 430 -5.83 -2.86 8.28
C VAL A 430 -7.16 -2.74 7.55
N ALA A 431 -7.44 -1.63 6.90
CA ALA A 431 -8.76 -1.35 6.33
C ALA A 431 -8.70 -0.63 4.97
N THR A 432 -9.79 -0.73 4.23
CA THR A 432 -10.01 0.01 2.99
C THR A 432 -10.47 1.43 3.28
N CYS A 433 -9.78 2.39 2.67
CA CYS A 433 -10.10 3.82 2.72
C CYS A 433 -10.60 4.30 1.35
N MET A 434 -11.62 5.14 1.39
CA MET A 434 -12.30 5.69 0.22
C MET A 434 -11.46 6.79 -0.43
N LEU A 435 -11.40 6.77 -1.77
CA LEU A 435 -10.95 7.89 -2.59
C LEU A 435 -12.00 8.25 -3.65
N SER A 436 -12.53 7.29 -4.39
CA SER A 436 -13.72 7.40 -5.26
C SER A 436 -13.74 8.62 -6.19
N LEU A 437 -12.62 8.97 -6.84
CA LEU A 437 -12.50 10.22 -7.60
C LEU A 437 -12.63 9.99 -9.11
N LYS A 438 -11.76 9.18 -9.71
CA LYS A 438 -11.87 8.74 -11.12
C LYS A 438 -12.80 7.55 -11.30
N TYR A 439 -12.94 6.73 -10.27
CA TYR A 439 -13.83 5.58 -10.29
C TYR A 439 -14.38 5.34 -8.89
N LYS A 440 -15.63 4.89 -8.78
CA LYS A 440 -16.29 4.68 -7.48
C LYS A 440 -15.58 3.68 -6.55
N PHE A 441 -14.71 2.81 -7.08
CA PHE A 441 -13.90 1.87 -6.28
C PHE A 441 -12.39 2.19 -6.32
N GLU A 442 -12.05 3.45 -6.57
CA GLU A 442 -10.72 3.97 -6.32
C GLU A 442 -10.48 4.13 -4.81
N ARG A 443 -9.47 3.47 -4.28
CA ARG A 443 -9.32 3.23 -2.83
C ARG A 443 -7.84 3.21 -2.42
N ARG A 444 -7.59 3.36 -1.12
CA ARG A 444 -6.28 3.31 -0.44
C ARG A 444 -6.36 2.40 0.78
N ILE A 445 -5.22 2.09 1.40
CA ILE A 445 -5.17 1.29 2.63
C ILE A 445 -4.84 2.18 3.83
N GLY A 446 -5.52 1.94 4.94
CA GLY A 446 -5.21 2.50 6.26
C GLY A 446 -4.86 1.41 7.27
N LEU A 447 -4.01 1.76 8.25
CA LEU A 447 -3.64 0.92 9.39
C LEU A 447 -4.01 1.62 10.69
N TYR A 448 -4.80 0.96 11.54
CA TYR A 448 -5.34 1.53 12.78
C TYR A 448 -5.01 0.63 13.99
N PRO A 449 -4.55 1.19 15.11
CA PRO A 449 -4.45 0.43 16.36
C PRO A 449 -5.81 -0.10 16.81
N THR A 450 -5.85 -1.32 17.33
CA THR A 450 -7.08 -1.99 17.76
C THR A 450 -6.89 -2.57 19.15
N ALA A 451 -7.94 -2.60 19.95
CA ALA A 451 -7.90 -3.14 21.30
C ALA A 451 -9.21 -3.81 21.69
N PHE A 452 -9.15 -4.52 22.81
CA PHE A 452 -10.30 -5.10 23.49
C PHE A 452 -10.34 -4.52 24.91
N ASP A 453 -11.47 -3.92 25.29
CA ASP A 453 -11.62 -3.40 26.64
C ASP A 453 -11.93 -4.53 27.66
N LYS A 454 -11.96 -4.16 28.95
CA LYS A 454 -12.23 -5.08 30.06
C LYS A 454 -13.59 -5.79 29.99
N ASP A 455 -14.55 -5.24 29.25
CA ASP A 455 -15.90 -5.82 29.08
C ASP A 455 -15.98 -6.62 27.76
N GLY A 456 -14.85 -6.79 27.07
CA GLY A 456 -14.74 -7.53 25.82
C GLY A 456 -15.23 -6.77 24.60
N VAL A 457 -15.31 -5.42 24.64
CA VAL A 457 -15.63 -4.61 23.46
C VAL A 457 -14.39 -4.46 22.60
N MET A 458 -14.47 -4.87 21.33
CA MET A 458 -13.45 -4.62 20.32
C MET A 458 -13.64 -3.22 19.72
N TYR A 459 -12.56 -2.45 19.58
CA TYR A 459 -12.59 -1.11 18.98
C TYR A 459 -11.26 -0.76 18.32
N SER A 460 -11.31 0.06 17.26
CA SER A 460 -10.14 0.63 16.61
C SER A 460 -10.02 2.12 16.87
N ASN A 461 -8.81 2.60 17.16
CA ASN A 461 -8.54 4.02 17.31
C ASN A 461 -8.28 4.66 15.94
N THR A 462 -9.30 5.30 15.38
CA THR A 462 -9.21 6.07 14.13
C THR A 462 -8.95 7.55 14.35
N ALA A 463 -8.94 8.01 15.61
CA ALA A 463 -8.63 9.39 15.97
C ALA A 463 -7.17 9.65 15.62
N PHE A 464 -6.90 10.77 14.93
CA PHE A 464 -5.58 11.06 14.38
C PHE A 464 -5.03 9.96 13.45
N GLY A 465 -5.90 9.07 12.95
CA GLY A 465 -5.50 7.96 12.08
C GLY A 465 -4.92 8.38 10.73
N ASP A 466 -4.88 9.66 10.43
CA ASP A 466 -4.27 10.32 9.28
C ASP A 466 -3.25 11.39 9.71
N TYR A 467 -2.74 11.28 10.93
CA TYR A 467 -1.61 12.04 11.49
C TYR A 467 -0.49 11.04 11.86
N PRO A 468 0.74 11.52 12.14
CA PRO A 468 1.80 10.67 12.63
C PRO A 468 1.43 9.93 13.92
N LEU A 469 1.34 8.60 13.83
CA LEU A 469 1.15 7.67 14.94
C LEU A 469 2.44 6.91 15.21
N LEU A 470 2.73 6.62 16.48
CA LEU A 470 3.90 5.88 16.93
C LEU A 470 3.84 4.43 16.44
N THR A 471 4.91 3.98 15.82
CA THR A 471 5.17 2.57 15.56
C THR A 471 5.63 1.91 16.86
N PRO A 472 4.94 0.87 17.36
CA PRO A 472 5.30 0.22 18.61
C PRO A 472 6.69 -0.38 18.59
N LYS A 473 7.42 -0.19 19.70
CA LYS A 473 8.70 -0.85 20.00
C LYS A 473 8.54 -1.96 21.06
N GLY A 474 7.30 -2.30 21.38
CA GLY A 474 6.90 -3.18 22.48
C GLY A 474 5.38 -3.22 22.62
N LYS A 475 4.90 -3.84 23.69
CA LYS A 475 3.47 -3.87 24.03
C LYS A 475 2.98 -2.45 24.35
N VAL A 476 1.82 -2.10 23.83
CA VAL A 476 1.11 -0.85 24.09
C VAL A 476 -0.05 -1.15 25.04
N ASP A 477 -0.08 -0.45 26.18
CA ASP A 477 -1.13 -0.64 27.19
C ASP A 477 -2.44 0.05 26.81
N ASP A 478 -2.37 1.22 26.17
CA ASP A 478 -3.53 2.00 25.75
C ASP A 478 -3.28 2.60 24.36
N ILE A 479 -4.11 2.18 23.41
CA ILE A 479 -4.03 2.61 22.02
C ILE A 479 -4.40 4.08 21.82
N ALA A 480 -4.97 4.77 22.82
CA ALA A 480 -5.16 6.22 22.78
C ALA A 480 -3.84 7.01 22.87
N ASN A 481 -2.76 6.37 23.33
CA ASN A 481 -1.44 6.96 23.50
C ASN A 481 -0.51 6.75 22.29
N THR A 482 -1.03 6.25 21.17
CA THR A 482 -0.23 6.05 19.95
C THR A 482 -0.07 7.33 19.12
N PHE A 483 -0.81 8.40 19.41
CA PHE A 483 -0.63 9.68 18.70
C PHE A 483 0.69 10.36 19.11
N SER A 484 1.51 10.75 18.12
CA SER A 484 2.82 11.39 18.34
C SER A 484 2.75 12.77 19.02
N GLY A 485 1.59 13.44 18.97
CA GLY A 485 1.45 14.84 19.37
C GLY A 485 1.84 15.84 18.27
N TRP A 486 2.23 15.37 17.08
CA TRP A 486 2.58 16.23 15.96
C TRP A 486 1.31 16.63 15.20
N MET A 487 1.04 17.93 15.19
CA MET A 487 -0.14 18.55 14.60
C MET A 487 0.12 18.93 13.15
N LEU A 488 -0.96 19.16 12.40
CA LEU A 488 -0.88 19.58 11.02
C LEU A 488 -0.58 21.08 10.92
N LEU A 489 0.44 21.43 10.16
CA LEU A 489 0.92 22.80 9.97
C LEU A 489 0.58 23.37 8.59
N SER A 490 0.18 22.51 7.64
CA SER A 490 -0.06 22.86 6.25
C SER A 490 -1.51 23.25 5.94
N TYR A 491 -2.49 22.97 6.80
CA TYR A 491 -3.90 23.22 6.48
C TYR A 491 -4.20 24.69 6.20
N GLY A 492 -4.84 24.94 5.05
CA GLY A 492 -5.24 26.27 4.57
C GLY A 492 -4.06 27.21 4.29
N LYS A 493 -2.82 26.71 4.25
CA LYS A 493 -1.64 27.56 4.09
C LYS A 493 -1.46 28.04 2.65
N PRO A 494 -0.95 29.27 2.44
CA PRO A 494 -0.67 29.79 1.11
C PRO A 494 0.33 28.93 0.35
N VAL A 495 0.03 28.67 -0.92
CA VAL A 495 0.83 27.81 -1.80
C VAL A 495 1.20 28.57 -3.08
N MET A 496 2.42 28.34 -3.56
CA MET A 496 2.88 28.75 -4.88
C MET A 496 3.40 27.52 -5.63
N ALA A 497 3.31 27.54 -6.95
CA ALA A 497 3.88 26.48 -7.78
C ALA A 497 4.55 27.06 -9.04
N SER A 498 5.45 26.29 -9.64
CA SER A 498 6.07 26.61 -10.94
C SER A 498 5.04 26.80 -12.04
N SER A 499 4.00 25.98 -12.04
CA SER A 499 2.94 25.98 -13.04
C SER A 499 1.67 25.31 -12.52
N MET A 500 0.60 25.38 -13.30
CA MET A 500 -0.61 24.58 -13.06
C MET A 500 -1.25 24.13 -14.38
N ASP A 501 -1.91 22.98 -14.37
CA ASP A 501 -2.78 22.50 -15.44
C ASP A 501 -4.22 22.98 -15.24
N SER A 502 -4.62 23.98 -16.02
CA SER A 502 -5.99 24.49 -16.08
C SER A 502 -6.55 24.91 -14.70
N THR A 503 -7.54 24.18 -14.16
CA THR A 503 -8.24 24.47 -12.90
C THR A 503 -7.69 23.69 -11.70
N LEU A 504 -6.59 22.94 -11.86
CA LEU A 504 -5.97 22.15 -10.79
C LEU A 504 -5.01 23.04 -10.01
N VAL A 505 -5.56 23.90 -9.16
CA VAL A 505 -4.85 25.00 -8.50
C VAL A 505 -3.99 24.54 -7.31
N PRO A 506 -2.87 25.24 -6.98
CA PRO A 506 -1.95 24.85 -5.90
C PRO A 506 -2.58 24.74 -4.51
N GLU A 507 -3.63 25.52 -4.22
CA GLU A 507 -4.32 25.55 -2.92
C GLU A 507 -4.96 24.20 -2.56
N ASN A 508 -5.25 23.35 -3.54
CA ASN A 508 -5.80 22.01 -3.31
C ASN A 508 -4.84 21.10 -2.52
N VAL A 509 -3.54 21.40 -2.42
CA VAL A 509 -2.59 20.56 -1.66
C VAL A 509 -2.63 20.81 -0.15
N THR A 510 -3.32 21.87 0.29
CA THR A 510 -3.43 22.29 1.70
C THR A 510 -4.87 22.29 2.22
N ASP A 511 -5.83 21.77 1.44
CA ASP A 511 -7.25 21.71 1.82
C ASP A 511 -7.63 20.48 2.66
N GLU A 512 -6.66 19.59 2.89
CA GLU A 512 -6.83 18.31 3.59
C GLU A 512 -7.92 17.41 2.99
N SER A 513 -7.96 17.31 1.66
CA SER A 513 -8.80 16.35 0.94
C SER A 513 -7.99 15.53 -0.07
N MET A 514 -8.00 14.19 0.05
CA MET A 514 -7.43 13.33 -0.98
C MET A 514 -8.17 13.40 -2.33
N ARG A 515 -9.38 13.99 -2.36
CA ARG A 515 -10.29 14.04 -3.50
C ARG A 515 -10.17 15.31 -4.34
N THR A 516 -9.26 16.19 -3.93
CA THR A 516 -8.86 17.41 -4.63
C THR A 516 -7.35 17.36 -4.80
N PHE A 517 -6.83 17.96 -5.86
CA PHE A 517 -5.40 17.92 -6.13
C PHE A 517 -4.96 19.10 -6.99
N TRP A 518 -3.71 19.48 -6.83
CA TRP A 518 -2.98 20.33 -7.75
C TRP A 518 -2.26 19.48 -8.78
N SER A 519 -2.04 20.03 -9.98
CA SER A 519 -1.12 19.46 -10.96
C SER A 519 -0.31 20.57 -11.62
N ALA A 520 1.01 20.37 -11.73
CA ALA A 520 1.85 21.09 -12.68
C ALA A 520 1.38 20.85 -14.13
N ARG A 521 1.91 21.64 -15.08
CA ARG A 521 1.62 21.48 -16.52
C ARG A 521 2.09 20.14 -17.09
N SER A 522 3.15 19.56 -16.51
CA SER A 522 3.77 18.30 -16.93
C SER A 522 4.39 17.57 -15.72
N GLY A 523 5.10 16.47 -15.96
CA GLY A 523 5.92 15.75 -14.98
C GLY A 523 7.42 16.00 -15.13
N GLU A 524 7.81 17.05 -15.86
CA GLU A 524 9.21 17.33 -16.17
C GLU A 524 10.04 17.69 -14.93
N PRO A 525 11.35 17.38 -14.92
CA PRO A 525 12.25 17.78 -13.85
C PRO A 525 12.30 19.31 -13.68
N GLY A 526 12.29 19.78 -12.43
CA GLY A 526 12.37 21.19 -12.06
C GLY A 526 11.04 21.88 -11.77
N GLU A 527 9.90 21.24 -12.08
CA GLU A 527 8.59 21.71 -11.60
C GLU A 527 8.57 21.65 -10.05
N TRP A 528 7.98 22.65 -9.39
CA TRP A 528 8.07 22.80 -7.95
C TRP A 528 6.78 23.33 -7.32
N LEU A 529 6.60 23.03 -6.05
CA LEU A 529 5.53 23.56 -5.21
C LEU A 529 6.09 24.01 -3.86
N GLN A 530 5.59 25.14 -3.35
CA GLN A 530 6.06 25.81 -2.15
C GLN A 530 4.90 26.16 -1.23
N ILE A 531 5.02 25.84 0.06
CA ILE A 531 4.09 26.24 1.12
C ILE A 531 4.72 27.31 2.01
N SER A 532 3.94 28.33 2.35
CA SER A 532 4.23 29.27 3.44
C SER A 532 3.48 28.87 4.71
N LEU A 533 4.18 28.56 5.79
CA LEU A 533 3.59 28.24 7.10
C LEU A 533 3.13 29.48 7.88
N GLU A 534 3.21 30.67 7.26
CA GLU A 534 2.80 32.00 7.79
C GLU A 534 3.48 32.45 9.09
N GLY A 535 4.45 31.68 9.56
CA GLY A 535 5.29 31.98 10.71
C GLY A 535 6.34 30.89 10.89
N LEU A 536 7.25 31.07 11.85
CA LEU A 536 8.22 30.03 12.19
C LEU A 536 7.48 28.88 12.90
N LYS A 537 7.66 27.66 12.40
CA LYS A 537 7.12 26.43 12.99
C LYS A 537 8.24 25.43 13.22
N GLU A 538 8.01 24.47 14.11
CA GLU A 538 8.87 23.33 14.28
C GLU A 538 8.29 22.11 13.55
N VAL A 539 8.91 21.71 12.44
CA VAL A 539 8.52 20.58 11.61
C VAL A 539 9.22 19.31 12.09
N ARG A 540 8.47 18.21 12.15
CA ARG A 540 8.90 16.88 12.61
C ARG A 540 8.76 15.82 11.53
N ALA A 541 7.76 15.94 10.67
CA ALA A 541 7.55 15.01 9.58
C ALA A 541 6.85 15.66 8.39
N ILE A 542 6.99 15.03 7.23
CA ILE A 542 6.39 15.45 5.97
C ILE A 542 5.72 14.23 5.33
N GLN A 543 4.51 14.39 4.80
CA GLN A 543 3.88 13.37 3.96
C GLN A 543 3.54 13.97 2.59
N LEU A 544 4.01 13.31 1.54
CA LEU A 544 3.73 13.64 0.15
C LEU A 544 2.64 12.69 -0.36
N ASN A 545 1.49 13.24 -0.72
CA ASN A 545 0.40 12.47 -1.30
C ASN A 545 0.26 12.85 -2.77
N TYR A 546 0.77 12.00 -3.65
CA TYR A 546 0.67 12.18 -5.09
C TYR A 546 -0.74 11.79 -5.57
N TYR A 547 -1.14 12.33 -6.72
CA TYR A 547 -2.34 11.88 -7.42
C TYR A 547 -2.04 11.65 -8.89
N GLU A 548 -2.64 10.61 -9.48
CA GLU A 548 -2.39 10.30 -10.89
C GLU A 548 -3.13 11.30 -11.79
N HIS A 549 -2.42 12.17 -12.50
CA HIS A 549 -3.01 13.06 -13.51
C HIS A 549 -2.34 12.86 -14.86
N ARG A 550 -3.13 12.66 -15.91
CA ARG A 550 -2.66 12.31 -17.26
C ARG A 550 -1.71 11.10 -17.30
N ALA A 551 -1.80 10.22 -16.31
CA ALA A 551 -1.02 9.00 -16.24
C ALA A 551 -1.46 8.00 -17.32
N VAL A 552 -0.49 7.30 -17.89
CA VAL A 552 -0.65 6.29 -18.96
C VAL A 552 -0.10 4.91 -18.56
N GLN A 553 0.44 4.79 -17.34
CA GLN A 553 0.88 3.50 -16.78
C GLN A 553 -0.32 2.61 -16.49
N HIS A 554 -0.22 1.31 -16.76
CA HIS A 554 -1.27 0.33 -16.46
C HIS A 554 -0.68 -0.92 -15.80
N ASN A 555 -1.48 -1.60 -14.98
CA ASN A 555 -1.07 -2.80 -14.23
C ASN A 555 0.10 -2.55 -13.26
N LYS A 556 0.55 -3.62 -12.59
CA LYS A 556 1.73 -3.58 -11.72
C LYS A 556 2.99 -3.48 -12.56
N ALA A 557 3.85 -2.53 -12.21
CA ALA A 557 5.20 -2.42 -12.72
C ALA A 557 6.17 -2.32 -11.53
N MET A 558 7.38 -2.88 -11.71
CA MET A 558 8.37 -3.03 -10.64
C MET A 558 9.51 -2.02 -10.73
N ASP A 559 9.49 -1.19 -11.78
CA ASP A 559 10.48 -0.17 -12.15
C ASP A 559 9.90 1.25 -12.03
N LEU A 560 8.80 1.43 -11.28
CA LEU A 560 8.22 2.73 -10.99
C LEU A 560 8.92 3.38 -9.79
N TYR A 561 9.16 4.68 -9.88
CA TYR A 561 9.79 5.43 -8.80
C TYR A 561 9.43 6.92 -8.84
N HIS A 562 9.53 7.58 -7.69
CA HIS A 562 9.44 9.05 -7.58
C HIS A 562 10.79 9.61 -7.16
N GLN A 563 11.20 10.74 -7.72
CA GLN A 563 12.42 11.44 -7.30
C GLN A 563 12.14 12.92 -7.13
N TYR A 564 12.67 13.47 -6.05
CA TYR A 564 12.43 14.86 -5.68
C TYR A 564 13.46 15.34 -4.65
N ARG A 565 13.45 16.65 -4.42
CA ARG A 565 14.16 17.29 -3.31
C ARG A 565 13.24 18.21 -2.55
N ILE A 566 13.41 18.29 -1.23
CA ILE A 566 12.69 19.24 -0.37
C ILE A 566 13.69 20.23 0.21
N TYR A 567 13.38 21.51 0.07
CA TYR A 567 14.14 22.62 0.61
C TYR A 567 13.32 23.38 1.64
N HIS A 568 14.00 23.99 2.60
CA HIS A 568 13.38 24.88 3.57
C HIS A 568 13.98 26.29 3.51
N SER A 569 13.22 27.26 4.01
CA SER A 569 13.67 28.65 4.15
C SER A 569 12.94 29.36 5.28
N ILE A 570 13.63 30.27 5.97
CA ILE A 570 13.01 31.16 6.98
C ILE A 570 12.57 32.51 6.37
N ASP A 571 13.16 32.90 5.24
CA ASP A 571 12.98 34.22 4.60
C ASP A 571 12.38 34.15 3.19
N GLY A 572 12.21 32.95 2.64
CA GLY A 572 11.72 32.69 1.29
C GLY A 572 12.75 32.93 0.17
N GLN A 573 13.98 33.32 0.52
CA GLN A 573 15.05 33.71 -0.41
C GLN A 573 16.22 32.74 -0.34
N ASN A 574 16.69 32.41 0.87
CA ASN A 574 17.78 31.49 1.11
C ASN A 574 17.22 30.10 1.38
N TRP A 575 17.58 29.13 0.54
CA TRP A 575 17.06 27.77 0.57
C TRP A 575 18.14 26.76 0.93
N GLU A 576 17.86 25.91 1.92
CA GLU A 576 18.74 24.81 2.33
C GLU A 576 18.02 23.47 2.11
N LEU A 577 18.77 22.47 1.65
CA LEU A 577 18.27 21.13 1.39
C LEU A 577 17.91 20.41 2.70
N VAL A 578 16.71 19.83 2.76
CA VAL A 578 16.21 19.02 3.89
C VAL A 578 16.19 17.55 3.51
N VAL A 579 15.52 17.22 2.41
CA VAL A 579 15.34 15.84 1.94
C VAL A 579 15.90 15.76 0.53
N ASP A 580 16.80 14.81 0.31
CA ASP A 580 17.26 14.43 -1.02
C ASP A 580 16.83 12.99 -1.31
N LYS A 581 15.82 12.84 -2.18
CA LYS A 581 15.41 11.56 -2.78
C LYS A 581 15.58 11.63 -4.30
N SER A 582 16.58 12.37 -4.79
CA SER A 582 16.84 12.52 -6.22
C SER A 582 17.38 11.25 -6.91
N ASP A 583 17.86 10.31 -6.12
CA ASP A 583 18.34 8.98 -6.54
C ASP A 583 17.43 7.84 -6.04
N ASN A 584 16.22 8.16 -5.54
CA ASN A 584 15.27 7.16 -5.08
C ASN A 584 14.76 6.30 -6.24
N ASP A 585 14.72 4.99 -6.04
CA ASP A 585 14.26 3.98 -7.00
C ASP A 585 12.97 3.28 -6.54
N LYS A 586 12.32 3.79 -5.49
CA LYS A 586 11.09 3.23 -4.92
C LYS A 586 9.83 3.97 -5.39
N ASP A 587 8.76 3.23 -5.65
CA ASP A 587 7.42 3.78 -5.87
C ASP A 587 6.76 4.18 -4.55
N VAL A 588 6.73 5.48 -4.27
CA VAL A 588 6.25 6.07 -3.00
C VAL A 588 5.09 7.07 -3.20
N PRO A 589 3.89 6.62 -3.61
CA PRO A 589 2.76 7.51 -3.90
C PRO A 589 2.22 8.27 -2.67
N HIS A 590 2.53 7.80 -1.46
CA HIS A 590 2.14 8.43 -0.19
C HIS A 590 3.36 8.58 0.76
N ASP A 591 4.49 9.05 0.22
CA ASP A 591 5.78 9.06 0.90
C ASP A 591 5.72 9.79 2.26
N TYR A 592 6.07 9.07 3.32
CA TYR A 592 6.10 9.58 4.69
C TYR A 592 7.55 9.69 5.17
N ILE A 593 7.93 10.89 5.62
CA ILE A 593 9.31 11.23 5.95
C ILE A 593 9.34 11.78 7.37
N GLU A 594 9.91 11.01 8.30
CA GLU A 594 10.20 11.47 9.66
C GLU A 594 11.58 12.16 9.68
N LEU A 595 11.64 13.39 10.19
CA LEU A 595 12.90 14.11 10.29
C LEU A 595 13.69 13.63 11.52
N ARG A 596 15.00 13.42 11.34
CA ARG A 596 15.93 12.99 12.40
C ARG A 596 16.01 13.97 13.57
N GLU A 597 15.80 15.25 13.28
CA GLU A 597 15.78 16.34 14.26
C GLU A 597 14.70 17.37 13.89
N PRO A 598 14.17 18.15 14.84
CA PRO A 598 13.20 19.19 14.52
C PRO A 598 13.76 20.25 13.58
N LEU A 599 12.99 20.60 12.54
CA LEU A 599 13.31 21.66 11.60
C LEU A 599 12.51 22.93 11.93
N LYS A 600 13.20 24.01 12.32
CA LYS A 600 12.58 25.33 12.48
C LYS A 600 12.55 26.07 11.14
N THR A 601 11.37 26.25 10.56
CA THR A 601 11.23 26.86 9.23
C THR A 601 9.93 27.63 9.03
N ARG A 602 9.86 28.43 7.98
CA ARG A 602 8.65 29.17 7.56
C ARG A 602 8.16 28.72 6.19
N TYR A 603 9.05 28.26 5.32
CA TYR A 603 8.72 27.83 3.97
C TYR A 603 9.29 26.44 3.71
N LEU A 604 8.52 25.61 3.03
CA LEU A 604 8.96 24.33 2.49
C LEU A 604 8.65 24.30 1.00
N LYS A 605 9.59 23.79 0.20
CA LYS A 605 9.47 23.69 -1.25
C LYS A 605 9.92 22.32 -1.72
N ILE A 606 9.05 21.61 -2.42
CA ILE A 606 9.37 20.39 -3.13
C ILE A 606 9.71 20.72 -4.60
N VAL A 607 10.77 20.10 -5.11
CA VAL A 607 11.17 20.16 -6.52
C VAL A 607 11.10 18.74 -7.08
N ASN A 608 10.30 18.54 -8.12
CA ASN A 608 10.16 17.29 -8.84
C ASN A 608 11.40 17.01 -9.69
N GLU A 609 11.90 15.78 -9.65
CA GLU A 609 12.94 15.28 -10.56
C GLU A 609 12.38 14.18 -11.45
N HIS A 610 11.44 13.38 -10.95
CA HIS A 610 10.77 12.33 -11.71
C HIS A 610 9.45 11.93 -11.04
N VAL A 611 8.41 11.77 -11.87
CA VAL A 611 7.20 11.03 -11.53
C VAL A 611 7.07 9.81 -12.44
N PRO A 612 6.50 8.70 -11.96
CA PRO A 612 6.46 7.44 -12.72
C PRO A 612 5.54 7.49 -13.94
N SER A 613 4.55 8.39 -13.97
CA SER A 613 3.67 8.58 -15.12
C SER A 613 2.90 9.90 -15.02
N GLY A 614 2.65 10.54 -16.17
CA GLY A 614 1.80 11.72 -16.25
C GLY A 614 2.45 12.99 -15.69
N ASN A 615 1.65 13.80 -15.01
CA ASN A 615 2.09 15.09 -14.47
C ASN A 615 2.59 14.97 -13.02
N PHE A 616 3.40 15.95 -12.59
CA PHE A 616 3.66 16.16 -11.17
C PHE A 616 2.42 16.75 -10.51
N ALA A 617 1.67 15.88 -9.83
CA ALA A 617 0.39 16.20 -9.23
C ALA A 617 0.28 15.62 -7.81
N MET A 618 -0.32 16.41 -6.91
CA MET A 618 -0.39 16.10 -5.48
C MET A 618 -1.76 16.46 -4.92
N SER A 619 -2.32 15.56 -4.12
CA SER A 619 -3.51 15.81 -3.29
C SER A 619 -3.15 16.31 -1.89
N GLY A 620 -1.89 16.21 -1.48
CA GLY A 620 -1.47 16.75 -0.20
C GLY A 620 0.04 16.91 -0.08
N PHE A 621 0.50 18.09 0.33
CA PHE A 621 1.84 18.31 0.85
C PHE A 621 1.73 18.61 2.35
N ARG A 622 1.61 17.52 3.13
CA ARG A 622 1.19 17.58 4.53
C ARG A 622 2.42 17.72 5.42
N ILE A 623 2.42 18.74 6.26
CA ILE A 623 3.57 19.11 7.08
C ILE A 623 3.15 18.97 8.54
N PHE A 624 3.88 18.16 9.31
CA PHE A 624 3.54 17.83 10.69
C PHE A 624 4.60 18.34 11.65
N GLY A 625 4.17 18.77 12.82
CA GLY A 625 5.04 19.24 13.90
C GLY A 625 4.26 20.08 14.89
N ASN A 626 4.86 21.16 15.39
CA ASN A 626 4.19 22.05 16.33
C ASN A 626 4.43 23.52 15.98
N GLY A 627 3.37 24.31 16.15
CA GLY A 627 3.46 25.76 16.23
C GLY A 627 4.22 26.21 17.49
N LEU A 628 4.59 27.49 17.51
CA LEU A 628 5.26 28.13 18.65
C LEU A 628 4.30 28.92 19.55
N GLY A 629 2.99 28.72 19.38
CA GLY A 629 1.95 29.41 20.13
C GLY A 629 1.34 28.53 21.23
N GLU A 630 0.17 28.95 21.72
CA GLU A 630 -0.59 28.19 22.71
C GLU A 630 -1.46 27.13 22.04
N ALA A 631 -1.71 26.03 22.74
CA ALA A 631 -2.73 25.07 22.34
C ALA A 631 -4.14 25.69 22.46
N PRO A 632 -5.12 25.24 21.65
CA PRO A 632 -6.49 25.74 21.75
C PRO A 632 -7.10 25.53 23.14
N ALA A 633 -7.97 26.44 23.56
CA ALA A 633 -8.74 26.28 24.79
C ALA A 633 -9.81 25.18 24.65
N ALA A 634 -10.32 24.65 25.77
CA ALA A 634 -11.38 23.66 25.74
C ALA A 634 -12.64 24.20 25.02
N VAL A 635 -13.23 23.35 24.17
CA VAL A 635 -14.45 23.68 23.42
C VAL A 635 -15.61 23.95 24.37
N LYS A 636 -16.41 24.97 24.03
CA LYS A 636 -17.61 25.37 24.77
C LYS A 636 -18.87 25.08 23.98
N ASN A 637 -19.97 24.93 24.72
CA ASN A 637 -21.32 24.82 24.17
C ASN A 637 -21.48 23.71 23.11
N LEU A 638 -20.82 22.56 23.32
CA LEU A 638 -21.13 21.34 22.57
C LEU A 638 -22.62 21.01 22.75
N LYS A 639 -23.33 20.91 21.64
CA LYS A 639 -24.74 20.51 21.56
C LYS A 639 -24.85 19.37 20.56
N VAL A 640 -25.69 18.41 20.90
CA VAL A 640 -26.03 17.27 20.07
C VAL A 640 -27.55 17.18 20.09
N GLU A 641 -28.16 17.44 18.95
CA GLU A 641 -29.60 17.50 18.73
C GLU A 641 -30.04 16.31 17.89
N ARG A 642 -30.43 15.24 18.58
CA ARG A 642 -30.94 14.02 17.96
C ARG A 642 -32.30 14.27 17.31
N SER A 643 -32.45 13.87 16.05
CA SER A 643 -33.67 14.12 15.28
C SER A 643 -34.86 13.35 15.85
N LYS A 644 -36.01 14.02 15.94
CA LYS A 644 -37.28 13.39 16.33
C LYS A 644 -37.88 12.52 15.22
N ALA A 645 -37.59 12.84 13.96
CA ALA A 645 -38.08 12.10 12.80
C ALA A 645 -37.30 10.81 12.58
N ASP A 646 -36.00 10.84 12.83
CA ASP A 646 -35.12 9.67 12.72
C ASP A 646 -34.00 9.76 13.76
N LYS A 647 -34.10 8.94 14.81
CA LYS A 647 -33.13 8.92 15.92
C LYS A 647 -31.72 8.46 15.53
N ARG A 648 -31.54 7.93 14.31
CA ARG A 648 -30.21 7.60 13.78
C ARG A 648 -29.43 8.85 13.35
N ASN A 649 -30.09 10.00 13.30
CA ASN A 649 -29.54 11.30 12.91
C ASN A 649 -29.41 12.24 14.11
N ALA A 650 -28.35 13.03 14.13
CA ALA A 650 -28.14 14.12 15.08
C ALA A 650 -27.36 15.27 14.42
N MET A 651 -27.80 16.50 14.68
CA MET A 651 -27.00 17.68 14.37
C MET A 651 -26.09 17.98 15.56
N ILE A 652 -24.78 18.04 15.33
CA ILE A 652 -23.78 18.34 16.35
C ILE A 652 -23.24 19.74 16.08
N THR A 653 -23.20 20.60 17.10
CA THR A 653 -22.72 21.99 16.98
C THR A 653 -21.92 22.41 18.21
N TRP A 654 -20.99 23.35 18.05
CA TRP A 654 -20.18 23.90 19.13
C TRP A 654 -19.75 25.35 18.83
N GLU A 655 -19.14 26.02 19.80
CA GLU A 655 -18.56 27.35 19.57
C GLU A 655 -17.16 27.26 18.95
N PRO A 656 -16.82 28.16 18.00
CA PRO A 656 -15.47 28.22 17.45
C PRO A 656 -14.45 28.54 18.55
N VAL A 657 -13.31 27.85 18.50
CA VAL A 657 -12.18 28.04 19.42
C VAL A 657 -11.04 28.74 18.67
N LYS A 658 -10.49 29.78 19.28
CA LYS A 658 -9.31 30.49 18.75
C LYS A 658 -8.11 29.53 18.64
N GLU A 659 -7.29 29.68 17.61
CA GLU A 659 -6.14 28.80 17.27
C GLU A 659 -6.54 27.38 16.82
N ALA A 660 -7.83 27.04 16.77
CA ALA A 660 -8.29 25.76 16.26
C ALA A 660 -8.50 25.80 14.74
N TYR A 661 -7.94 24.82 14.03
CA TYR A 661 -8.22 24.59 12.61
C TYR A 661 -9.22 23.44 12.39
N ALA A 662 -9.38 22.56 13.37
CA ALA A 662 -10.27 21.41 13.31
C ALA A 662 -10.75 21.00 14.71
N TYR A 663 -11.63 20.01 14.75
CA TYR A 663 -12.16 19.40 15.97
C TYR A 663 -12.26 17.89 15.82
N ASN A 664 -11.94 17.15 16.88
CA ASN A 664 -12.27 15.73 16.98
C ASN A 664 -13.48 15.58 17.89
N ILE A 665 -14.59 15.08 17.34
CA ILE A 665 -15.78 14.68 18.09
C ILE A 665 -15.62 13.21 18.44
N TYR A 666 -15.56 12.90 19.73
CA TYR A 666 -15.53 11.54 20.24
C TYR A 666 -16.92 11.11 20.70
N TYR A 667 -17.30 9.87 20.39
CA TYR A 667 -18.56 9.33 20.84
C TYR A 667 -18.51 7.83 21.13
N GLY A 668 -19.47 7.37 21.92
CA GLY A 668 -19.59 5.96 22.25
C GLY A 668 -20.76 5.64 23.17
N ILE A 669 -20.75 4.43 23.72
CA ILE A 669 -21.92 3.85 24.40
C ILE A 669 -21.93 4.05 25.92
N ALA A 670 -20.85 4.60 26.47
CA ALA A 670 -20.68 4.92 27.88
C ALA A 670 -19.68 6.10 28.04
N PRO A 671 -19.67 6.81 29.17
CA PRO A 671 -18.75 7.94 29.40
C PRO A 671 -17.26 7.59 29.29
N ASP A 672 -16.90 6.34 29.57
CA ASP A 672 -15.54 5.78 29.55
C ASP A 672 -15.26 4.94 28.29
N LYS A 673 -16.18 4.90 27.32
CA LYS A 673 -16.10 4.10 26.09
C LYS A 673 -16.30 4.95 24.83
N LEU A 674 -15.64 6.11 24.77
CA LEU A 674 -15.72 7.07 23.65
C LEU A 674 -14.73 6.71 22.53
N TYR A 675 -14.83 5.48 22.01
CA TYR A 675 -13.80 4.94 21.11
C TYR A 675 -13.93 5.41 19.65
N ASN A 676 -15.10 5.87 19.22
CA ASN A 676 -15.28 6.39 17.87
C ASN A 676 -14.95 7.88 17.80
N SER A 677 -14.40 8.32 16.67
CA SER A 677 -14.03 9.72 16.44
C SER A 677 -14.46 10.23 15.07
N ILE A 678 -14.72 11.53 14.99
CA ILE A 678 -15.04 12.25 13.75
C ILE A 678 -14.21 13.52 13.71
N THR A 679 -13.28 13.61 12.77
CA THR A 679 -12.49 14.83 12.53
C THR A 679 -13.24 15.77 11.60
N VAL A 680 -13.47 17.00 12.05
CA VAL A 680 -14.16 18.07 11.32
C VAL A 680 -13.20 19.24 11.12
N LEU A 681 -12.88 19.56 9.86
CA LEU A 681 -11.94 20.62 9.45
C LEU A 681 -12.71 21.90 9.15
N GLY A 682 -12.27 23.03 9.69
CA GLY A 682 -12.76 24.38 9.33
C GLY A 682 -14.23 24.70 9.65
N ASP A 683 -14.98 23.78 10.27
CA ASP A 683 -16.41 23.93 10.56
C ASP A 683 -16.68 23.80 12.07
N THR A 684 -17.85 24.26 12.50
CA THR A 684 -18.35 24.17 13.89
C THR A 684 -19.66 23.39 13.99
N MET A 685 -20.03 22.67 12.93
CA MET A 685 -21.19 21.79 12.90
C MET A 685 -20.91 20.48 12.14
N TYR A 686 -21.69 19.45 12.42
CA TYR A 686 -21.64 18.17 11.72
C TYR A 686 -23.01 17.49 11.71
N ASP A 687 -23.53 17.16 10.52
CA ASP A 687 -24.74 16.34 10.34
C ASP A 687 -24.37 14.86 10.48
N PHE A 688 -24.54 14.30 11.69
CA PHE A 688 -24.21 12.91 11.95
C PHE A 688 -25.41 11.98 11.71
N ARG A 689 -25.23 10.95 10.89
CA ARG A 689 -26.29 9.99 10.54
C ARG A 689 -25.91 8.53 10.78
N GLY A 690 -24.86 8.29 11.56
CA GLY A 690 -24.35 6.95 11.86
C GLY A 690 -24.81 6.37 13.20
N LEU A 691 -25.78 6.98 13.90
CA LEU A 691 -26.20 6.50 15.23
C LEU A 691 -27.15 5.32 15.12
N ASP A 692 -27.13 4.42 16.10
CA ASP A 692 -28.16 3.39 16.26
C ASP A 692 -29.43 4.00 16.85
N LYS A 693 -30.59 3.52 16.41
CA LYS A 693 -31.91 4.12 16.71
C LYS A 693 -32.25 4.18 18.19
N ASP A 694 -31.98 3.11 18.93
CA ASP A 694 -32.40 2.92 20.33
C ASP A 694 -31.21 2.80 21.30
N THR A 695 -30.06 3.34 20.91
CA THR A 695 -28.86 3.43 21.75
C THR A 695 -28.69 4.85 22.30
N ASP A 696 -28.46 4.96 23.61
CA ASP A 696 -27.95 6.19 24.22
C ASP A 696 -26.46 6.34 23.91
N TYR A 697 -26.06 7.52 23.45
CA TYR A 697 -24.68 7.83 23.14
C TYR A 697 -24.13 8.93 24.06
N TYR A 698 -22.83 8.88 24.25
CA TYR A 698 -22.05 9.85 24.99
C TYR A 698 -21.12 10.55 24.02
N PHE A 699 -20.97 11.86 24.17
CA PHE A 699 -20.17 12.70 23.28
C PHE A 699 -19.22 13.58 24.08
N SER A 700 -18.02 13.78 23.55
CA SER A 700 -17.09 14.82 23.98
C SER A 700 -16.33 15.33 22.75
N ILE A 701 -15.73 16.51 22.85
CA ILE A 701 -15.04 17.14 21.72
C ILE A 701 -13.76 17.82 22.20
N GLU A 702 -12.73 17.79 21.36
CA GLU A 702 -11.52 18.61 21.52
C GLU A 702 -11.29 19.46 20.27
N ALA A 703 -10.65 20.62 20.47
CA ALA A 703 -10.18 21.48 19.41
C ALA A 703 -8.73 21.12 19.05
N LEU A 704 -8.41 21.15 17.75
CA LEU A 704 -7.09 20.86 17.20
C LEU A 704 -6.48 22.14 16.64
N GLY A 705 -5.28 22.49 17.08
CA GLY A 705 -4.52 23.64 16.62
C GLY A 705 -3.07 23.27 16.31
N GLU A 706 -2.35 24.18 15.66
CA GLU A 706 -0.97 23.90 15.24
C GLU A 706 -0.03 23.62 16.43
N SER A 707 -0.30 24.19 17.60
CA SER A 707 0.52 24.04 18.81
C SER A 707 0.01 22.94 19.77
N GLY A 708 -1.00 22.16 19.37
CA GLY A 708 -1.52 21.04 20.15
C GLY A 708 -3.05 20.91 20.10
N ARG A 709 -3.59 20.13 21.02
CA ARG A 709 -5.03 19.91 21.20
C ARG A 709 -5.52 20.49 22.52
N SER A 710 -6.77 20.91 22.56
CA SER A 710 -7.41 21.34 23.80
C SER A 710 -7.66 20.15 24.74
N PRO A 711 -7.92 20.39 26.03
CA PRO A 711 -8.60 19.40 26.85
C PRO A 711 -9.96 19.02 26.23
N MET A 712 -10.38 17.78 26.47
CA MET A 712 -11.71 17.29 26.10
C MET A 712 -12.80 18.06 26.83
N SER A 713 -13.93 18.31 26.16
CA SER A 713 -15.12 18.89 26.78
C SER A 713 -15.73 17.92 27.81
N LYS A 714 -16.64 18.45 28.64
CA LYS A 714 -17.49 17.59 29.48
C LYS A 714 -18.26 16.59 28.61
N VAL A 715 -18.40 15.37 29.10
CA VAL A 715 -19.14 14.30 28.42
C VAL A 715 -20.65 14.61 28.49
N LEU A 716 -21.33 14.49 27.35
CA LEU A 716 -22.78 14.71 27.20
C LEU A 716 -23.47 13.42 26.79
N ARG A 717 -24.53 13.01 27.51
CA ARG A 717 -25.40 11.87 27.13
C ARG A 717 -26.57 12.33 26.25
N ARG A 718 -26.89 11.62 25.17
CA ARG A 718 -27.98 11.93 24.22
C ARG A 718 -28.62 10.72 23.56
#